data_AF-Q0YP49-F1
#
_entry.id   AF-Q0YP49-F1
#
_cell.length_a   1.000
_cell.length_b   1.000
_cell.length_c   1.000
_cell.angle_alpha   90.00
_cell.angle_beta   90.00
_cell.angle_gamma   90.00
#
_symmetry.space_group_name_H-M   'P 1'
#
loop_
_entity.id
_entity.type
_entity.pdbx_description
1 polymer ?
#
loop_
_entity_poly.entity_id
_entity_poly.type
_entity_poly.pdbx_seq_one_letter_code
_entity_poly.pdbx_strand_id
1 'polypeptide(L)'
;GTVPPPKGNAPSPKGNGAPGAPSVIKEQDASKMRRFLFQRTETRTTKWYQIFDTDKVDDEQVVGAHLALLGVLGFLMAIYYISGIQVFPWGAPGFHDSWFYLTIKPRMVSLGIDTYSTKTDDLAFAGQNLLGWAGYHLLAGSVLIFGGWRHWTHNLTNPFTGRAGNFRDFRFLGKFGDVVFSGTSAKSYKDALGPHAVYMSLLFLGWGLVMWFILGFAPIPDFQTINAETFMSFIFAVIFFSLGIYWWNNPPNAATHLNDDMKAAFSVHLTAIGYINIALGCIAFVAFQQPSFAAYYKHLDTLAFYIYGEPFNRVSYNFVQEGGRIISGSKEFVDFPAFAILPKNGSTFGMARTVINLITFNHIICGVLYVFAGVYHGGQYLLKIQLNGLYSQIKSVFVAKGRDQEVQVKILGTVMALCFSTMLSVYAVIVWNTICELNMFGTNILMSFYWLKPLPIFQWMFTDPSINDWVMVHVIVAGSLFSLIALVRIAFFSHTSPLWDDLGLKKNSYSFPCLGPVYGGTCGVSIQDQLWFAMLWGIKGLSAVCWYIDGAWIASMMYGVPAGRCKGMGLCCRTCPSLFSWYLLLLLDRDGQHLLQLASFDDSDDRSSDLVYQLCPYGLKIAVPRLERADIPRPELSAGLERSSSTVMLRSAFRY
;
A
#
# COMPACT_ATOMS: atom_id res chain seq x y z
N GLY A 1 48.13 37.39 -11.53
CA GLY A 1 48.88 37.47 -10.26
C GLY A 1 48.92 36.10 -9.63
N THR A 2 50.11 35.54 -9.47
CA THR A 2 50.38 34.21 -8.93
C THR A 2 50.20 34.18 -7.40
N VAL A 3 49.50 33.17 -6.89
CA VAL A 3 49.34 32.88 -5.45
C VAL A 3 50.44 31.88 -5.04
N PRO A 4 51.10 32.05 -3.87
CA PRO A 4 52.24 31.19 -3.48
C PRO A 4 51.78 29.84 -2.89
N PRO A 5 52.63 28.80 -2.93
CA PRO A 5 52.28 27.46 -2.45
C PRO A 5 52.33 27.35 -0.90
N PRO A 6 51.60 26.40 -0.30
CA PRO A 6 51.63 26.18 1.14
C PRO A 6 52.95 25.53 1.58
N LYS A 7 53.52 26.04 2.68
CA LYS A 7 54.63 25.42 3.40
C LYS A 7 54.11 24.31 4.33
N GLY A 8 54.72 23.12 4.26
CA GLY A 8 54.55 22.07 5.26
C GLY A 8 54.97 20.69 4.75
N ASN A 9 56.15 20.22 5.14
CA ASN A 9 56.67 18.89 4.84
C ASN A 9 55.98 17.83 5.70
N ALA A 10 55.24 16.90 5.09
CA ALA A 10 54.97 15.58 5.65
C ALA A 10 55.92 14.56 4.99
N PRO A 11 56.48 13.57 5.71
CA PRO A 11 57.49 12.70 5.15
C PRO A 11 56.90 11.74 4.11
N SER A 12 57.62 11.60 2.99
CA SER A 12 57.34 10.62 1.94
C SER A 12 57.41 9.18 2.47
N PRO A 13 56.43 8.29 2.18
CA PRO A 13 56.53 6.88 2.51
C PRO A 13 57.68 6.24 1.74
N LYS A 14 58.62 5.61 2.46
CA LYS A 14 59.65 4.75 1.87
C LYS A 14 58.98 3.57 1.16
N GLY A 15 59.18 3.48 -0.15
CA GLY A 15 58.79 2.30 -0.92
C GLY A 15 59.71 1.12 -0.61
N ASN A 16 59.16 0.06 -0.05
CA ASN A 16 59.72 -1.28 -0.16
C ASN A 16 58.81 -2.10 -1.07
N GLY A 17 59.42 -2.62 -2.13
CA GLY A 17 58.72 -3.24 -3.25
C GLY A 17 58.05 -4.57 -2.93
N ALA A 18 56.89 -4.77 -3.55
CA ALA A 18 56.36 -6.06 -3.95
C ALA A 18 55.51 -5.85 -5.23
N PRO A 19 55.68 -6.65 -6.29
CA PRO A 19 55.00 -6.42 -7.56
C PRO A 19 53.57 -6.99 -7.50
N GLY A 20 52.57 -6.11 -7.40
CA GLY A 20 51.16 -6.56 -7.48
C GLY A 20 50.09 -5.60 -6.96
N ALA A 21 50.28 -4.28 -6.98
CA ALA A 21 49.26 -3.33 -6.52
C ALA A 21 48.46 -2.70 -7.70
N PRO A 22 47.13 -2.50 -7.57
CA PRO A 22 46.29 -1.94 -8.62
C PRO A 22 46.70 -0.49 -8.93
N SER A 23 46.62 -0.12 -10.21
CA SER A 23 47.09 1.17 -10.73
C SER A 23 46.51 2.36 -9.97
N VAL A 24 47.37 3.08 -9.25
CA VAL A 24 47.06 4.40 -8.69
C VAL A 24 46.82 5.36 -9.85
N ILE A 25 45.56 5.78 -10.01
CA ILE A 25 45.15 6.78 -11.00
C ILE A 25 45.87 8.09 -10.67
N LYS A 26 46.60 8.65 -11.65
CA LYS A 26 47.33 9.91 -11.49
C LYS A 26 46.35 11.09 -11.43
N GLU A 27 46.66 12.12 -10.65
CA GLU A 27 45.87 13.35 -10.45
C GLU A 27 45.33 14.00 -11.74
N GLN A 28 46.01 13.82 -12.87
CA GLN A 28 45.55 14.29 -14.18
C GLN A 28 44.25 13.64 -14.66
N ASP A 29 44.01 12.36 -14.33
CA ASP A 29 42.77 11.66 -14.71
C ASP A 29 41.58 12.14 -13.87
N ALA A 30 41.80 12.52 -12.61
CA ALA A 30 40.77 13.13 -11.77
C ALA A 30 40.31 14.50 -12.31
N SER A 31 41.22 15.27 -12.93
CA SER A 31 40.89 16.56 -13.56
C SER A 31 40.07 16.41 -14.85
N LYS A 32 40.41 15.40 -15.68
CA LYS A 32 39.61 15.03 -16.87
C LYS A 32 38.26 14.46 -16.47
N MET A 33 38.19 13.70 -15.37
CA MET A 33 36.97 13.15 -14.81
C MET A 33 36.05 14.26 -14.26
N ARG A 34 36.57 15.25 -13.53
CA ARG A 34 35.82 16.47 -13.16
C ARG A 34 35.23 17.16 -14.39
N ARG A 35 36.01 17.31 -15.47
CA ARG A 35 35.55 17.94 -16.71
C ARG A 35 34.46 17.14 -17.43
N PHE A 36 34.54 15.80 -17.42
CA PHE A 36 33.52 14.90 -17.96
C PHE A 36 32.23 14.91 -17.12
N LEU A 37 32.35 15.07 -15.79
CA LEU A 37 31.23 15.18 -14.85
C LEU A 37 30.44 16.48 -15.05
N PHE A 38 31.11 17.60 -15.30
CA PHE A 38 30.44 18.88 -15.57
C PHE A 38 29.71 18.91 -16.92
N GLN A 39 30.26 18.29 -17.97
CA GLN A 39 29.63 18.28 -19.31
C GLN A 39 28.32 17.49 -19.39
N ARG A 40 28.12 16.46 -18.56
CA ARG A 40 26.86 15.67 -18.55
C ARG A 40 25.78 16.22 -17.61
N THR A 41 26.13 17.10 -16.68
CA THR A 41 25.16 17.75 -15.79
C THR A 41 24.37 18.88 -16.46
N GLU A 42 24.87 19.47 -17.55
CA GLU A 42 24.29 20.69 -18.14
C GLU A 42 23.20 20.45 -19.21
N THR A 43 22.96 19.21 -19.67
CA THR A 43 21.97 18.95 -20.75
C THR A 43 21.01 17.83 -20.40
N ARG A 44 20.13 18.07 -19.42
CA ARG A 44 18.92 17.24 -19.27
C ARG A 44 17.71 17.97 -19.80
N THR A 45 17.29 17.59 -21.00
CA THR A 45 15.92 17.80 -21.45
C THR A 45 15.01 16.94 -20.57
N THR A 46 14.06 17.57 -19.88
CA THR A 46 13.02 16.83 -19.16
C THR A 46 12.24 15.99 -20.17
N LYS A 47 12.07 14.69 -19.93
CA LYS A 47 11.15 13.87 -20.71
C LYS A 47 9.69 14.21 -20.34
N TRP A 48 8.73 13.43 -20.81
CA TRP A 48 7.30 13.69 -20.67
C TRP A 48 6.76 13.70 -19.22
N TYR A 49 7.34 12.93 -18.29
CA TYR A 49 6.81 12.76 -16.92
C TYR A 49 7.09 13.94 -15.97
N GLN A 50 7.77 14.99 -16.44
CA GLN A 50 8.06 16.21 -15.66
C GLN A 50 7.39 17.45 -16.30
N ILE A 51 6.32 17.24 -17.07
CA ILE A 51 5.57 18.33 -17.71
C ILE A 51 4.94 19.25 -16.67
N PHE A 52 4.40 18.69 -15.58
CA PHE A 52 3.82 19.41 -14.43
C PHE A 52 4.78 19.44 -13.23
N ASP A 53 6.07 19.69 -13.47
CA ASP A 53 7.02 19.88 -12.37
C ASP A 53 6.66 21.15 -11.57
N THR A 54 6.85 21.11 -10.25
CA THR A 54 6.42 22.19 -9.33
C THR A 54 7.12 23.52 -9.63
N ASP A 55 8.32 23.47 -10.20
CA ASP A 55 9.08 24.66 -10.61
C ASP A 55 8.51 25.33 -11.89
N LYS A 56 7.51 24.72 -12.55
CA LYS A 56 6.90 25.20 -13.81
C LYS A 56 5.46 25.68 -13.66
N VAL A 57 4.85 25.46 -12.50
CA VAL A 57 3.44 25.79 -12.22
C VAL A 57 3.35 26.88 -11.16
N ASP A 58 2.37 27.77 -11.30
CA ASP A 58 2.05 28.78 -10.28
C ASP A 58 0.92 28.32 -9.34
N ASP A 59 0.65 29.11 -8.30
CA ASP A 59 -0.35 28.78 -7.27
C ASP A 59 -1.78 28.67 -7.82
N GLU A 60 -2.15 29.47 -8.83
CA GLU A 60 -3.50 29.47 -9.39
C GLU A 60 -3.72 28.24 -10.28
N GLN A 61 -2.71 27.84 -11.04
CA GLN A 61 -2.70 26.58 -11.80
C GLN A 61 -2.85 25.36 -10.89
N VAL A 62 -2.25 25.37 -9.69
CA VAL A 62 -2.45 24.29 -8.70
C VAL A 62 -3.92 24.20 -8.27
N VAL A 63 -4.59 25.33 -7.99
CA VAL A 63 -6.02 25.35 -7.68
C VAL A 63 -6.85 24.86 -8.87
N GLY A 64 -6.54 25.31 -10.08
CA GLY A 64 -7.23 24.87 -11.29
C GLY A 64 -7.12 23.38 -11.55
N ALA A 65 -5.93 22.81 -11.37
CA ALA A 65 -5.70 21.37 -11.48
C ALA A 65 -6.46 20.58 -10.41
N HIS A 66 -6.45 21.03 -9.15
CA HIS A 66 -7.19 20.36 -8.08
C HIS A 66 -8.70 20.36 -8.33
N LEU A 67 -9.28 21.48 -8.79
CA LEU A 67 -10.70 21.52 -9.15
C LEU A 67 -11.04 20.57 -10.31
N ALA A 68 -10.19 20.52 -11.34
CA ALA A 68 -10.37 19.58 -12.45
C ALA A 68 -10.30 18.12 -11.97
N LEU A 69 -9.34 17.77 -11.11
CA LEU A 69 -9.20 16.42 -10.56
C LEU A 69 -10.37 16.03 -9.64
N LEU A 70 -10.90 16.96 -8.84
CA LEU A 70 -12.14 16.76 -8.08
C LEU A 70 -13.33 16.51 -9.01
N GLY A 71 -13.39 17.22 -10.15
CA GLY A 71 -14.40 16.98 -11.16
C GLY A 71 -14.30 15.59 -11.80
N VAL A 72 -13.10 15.16 -12.18
CA VAL A 72 -12.82 13.80 -12.70
C VAL A 72 -13.19 12.73 -11.66
N LEU A 73 -12.90 12.97 -10.38
CA LEU A 73 -13.32 12.07 -9.30
C LEU A 73 -14.86 11.95 -9.24
N GLY A 74 -15.59 13.06 -9.40
CA GLY A 74 -17.05 13.04 -9.50
C GLY A 74 -17.56 12.16 -10.65
N PHE A 75 -16.95 12.26 -11.83
CA PHE A 75 -17.27 11.38 -12.97
C PHE A 75 -17.01 9.90 -12.67
N LEU A 76 -15.85 9.58 -12.07
CA LEU A 76 -15.51 8.19 -11.71
C LEU A 76 -16.50 7.61 -10.70
N MET A 77 -16.90 8.38 -9.68
CA MET A 77 -17.91 7.95 -8.71
C MET A 77 -19.27 7.71 -9.38
N ALA A 78 -19.69 8.56 -10.32
CA ALA A 78 -20.93 8.34 -11.08
C ALA A 78 -20.88 7.05 -11.90
N ILE A 79 -19.73 6.76 -12.55
CA ILE A 79 -19.52 5.49 -13.27
C ILE A 79 -19.65 4.30 -12.31
N TYR A 80 -19.08 4.38 -11.11
CA TYR A 80 -19.20 3.32 -10.11
C TYR A 80 -20.63 3.12 -9.62
N TYR A 81 -21.39 4.19 -9.41
CA TYR A 81 -22.81 4.08 -8.99
C TYR A 81 -23.66 3.40 -10.06
N ILE A 82 -23.49 3.78 -11.33
CA ILE A 82 -24.21 3.16 -12.44
C ILE A 82 -23.78 1.69 -12.62
N SER A 83 -22.51 1.37 -12.43
CA SER A 83 -22.02 -0.01 -12.54
C SER A 83 -22.57 -0.96 -11.46
N GLY A 84 -23.15 -0.40 -10.38
CA GLY A 84 -23.76 -1.18 -9.29
C GLY A 84 -25.22 -1.55 -9.50
N ILE A 85 -25.88 -1.02 -10.55
CA ILE A 85 -27.31 -1.20 -10.78
C ILE A 85 -27.61 -2.65 -11.16
N GLN A 86 -28.48 -3.30 -10.38
CA GLN A 86 -28.94 -4.69 -10.63
C GLN A 86 -30.21 -4.74 -11.49
N VAL A 87 -31.12 -3.77 -11.31
CA VAL A 87 -32.33 -3.62 -12.11
C VAL A 87 -32.48 -2.14 -12.44
N PHE A 88 -32.56 -1.81 -13.72
CA PHE A 88 -32.85 -0.43 -14.12
C PHE A 88 -34.30 -0.06 -13.80
N PRO A 89 -34.62 1.19 -13.45
CA PRO A 89 -35.98 1.59 -13.06
C PRO A 89 -37.05 1.36 -14.13
N TRP A 90 -36.65 1.25 -15.41
CA TRP A 90 -37.53 0.91 -16.53
C TRP A 90 -37.66 -0.61 -16.77
N GLY A 91 -37.22 -1.45 -15.83
CA GLY A 91 -37.40 -2.90 -15.86
C GLY A 91 -36.35 -3.68 -16.65
N ALA A 92 -35.28 -3.04 -17.12
CA ALA A 92 -34.20 -3.75 -17.80
C ALA A 92 -33.25 -4.43 -16.78
N PRO A 93 -32.76 -5.66 -17.06
CA PRO A 93 -31.69 -6.27 -16.28
C PRO A 93 -30.45 -5.38 -16.25
N GLY A 94 -29.86 -5.22 -15.07
CA GLY A 94 -28.67 -4.43 -14.83
C GLY A 94 -27.38 -5.22 -15.07
N PHE A 95 -26.33 -4.82 -14.36
CA PHE A 95 -25.00 -5.41 -14.45
C PHE A 95 -24.78 -6.46 -13.35
N HIS A 96 -23.98 -7.48 -13.68
CA HIS A 96 -23.38 -8.36 -12.68
C HIS A 96 -22.39 -7.61 -11.78
N ASP A 97 -22.06 -8.21 -10.63
CA ASP A 97 -21.18 -7.63 -9.63
C ASP A 97 -19.77 -7.40 -10.17
N SER A 98 -19.16 -6.28 -9.75
CA SER A 98 -17.75 -5.96 -10.00
C SER A 98 -17.08 -5.53 -8.71
N TRP A 99 -15.78 -5.77 -8.60
CA TRP A 99 -15.01 -5.44 -7.39
C TRP A 99 -15.02 -3.94 -7.05
N PHE A 100 -15.15 -3.07 -8.04
CA PHE A 100 -15.28 -1.62 -7.82
C PHE A 100 -16.53 -1.29 -7.01
N TYR A 101 -17.70 -1.78 -7.43
CA TYR A 101 -18.94 -1.51 -6.71
C TYR A 101 -19.05 -2.31 -5.41
N LEU A 102 -18.65 -3.58 -5.39
CA LEU A 102 -18.65 -4.41 -4.17
C LEU A 102 -17.85 -3.77 -3.02
N THR A 103 -16.78 -3.04 -3.35
CA THR A 103 -15.96 -2.31 -2.35
C THR A 103 -16.74 -1.16 -1.69
N ILE A 104 -17.64 -0.48 -2.41
CA ILE A 104 -18.39 0.68 -1.90
C ILE A 104 -19.84 0.32 -1.50
N LYS A 105 -20.32 -0.88 -1.84
CA LYS A 105 -21.68 -1.33 -1.56
C LYS A 105 -22.06 -1.23 -0.08
N PRO A 106 -21.22 -1.66 0.90
CA PRO A 106 -21.54 -1.48 2.32
C PRO A 106 -21.79 -0.01 2.70
N ARG A 107 -21.07 0.93 2.08
CA ARG A 107 -21.30 2.37 2.31
C ARG A 107 -22.64 2.81 1.73
N MET A 108 -22.99 2.40 0.52
CA MET A 108 -24.29 2.74 -0.10
C MET A 108 -25.47 2.18 0.71
N VAL A 109 -25.35 0.95 1.21
CA VAL A 109 -26.36 0.33 2.09
C VAL A 109 -26.45 1.07 3.42
N SER A 110 -25.31 1.44 4.04
CA SER A 110 -25.33 2.21 5.29
C SER A 110 -26.02 3.58 5.14
N LEU A 111 -25.94 4.18 3.95
CA LEU A 111 -26.58 5.45 3.63
C LEU A 111 -28.05 5.32 3.18
N GLY A 112 -28.60 4.09 3.13
CA GLY A 112 -29.96 3.84 2.66
C GLY A 112 -30.16 4.09 1.16
N ILE A 113 -29.09 4.10 0.37
CA ILE A 113 -29.12 4.33 -1.09
C ILE A 113 -29.32 3.01 -1.84
N ASP A 114 -28.60 1.97 -1.41
CA ASP A 114 -28.67 0.61 -1.96
C ASP A 114 -29.19 -0.38 -0.90
N THR A 115 -29.46 -1.62 -1.30
CA THR A 115 -30.06 -2.65 -0.46
C THR A 115 -29.40 -4.02 -0.66
N TYR A 116 -29.60 -4.91 0.31
CA TYR A 116 -29.27 -6.34 0.21
C TYR A 116 -30.49 -7.22 -0.07
N SER A 117 -31.66 -6.61 -0.33
CA SER A 117 -32.85 -7.34 -0.77
C SER A 117 -32.72 -7.84 -2.21
N THR A 118 -33.38 -8.96 -2.50
CA THR A 118 -33.51 -9.53 -3.85
C THR A 118 -34.86 -9.22 -4.51
N LYS A 119 -35.74 -8.48 -3.82
CA LYS A 119 -37.05 -8.12 -4.35
C LYS A 119 -36.91 -7.07 -5.46
N THR A 120 -37.65 -7.25 -6.55
CA THR A 120 -37.59 -6.38 -7.72
C THR A 120 -37.89 -4.92 -7.39
N ASP A 121 -38.89 -4.65 -6.54
CA ASP A 121 -39.26 -3.28 -6.16
C ASP A 121 -38.13 -2.57 -5.39
N ASP A 122 -37.50 -3.27 -4.46
CA ASP A 122 -36.38 -2.76 -3.67
C ASP A 122 -35.17 -2.47 -4.58
N LEU A 123 -34.89 -3.35 -5.54
CA LEU A 123 -33.81 -3.20 -6.52
C LEU A 123 -34.07 -2.07 -7.53
N ALA A 124 -35.32 -1.90 -7.98
CA ALA A 124 -35.69 -0.81 -8.88
C ALA A 124 -35.59 0.55 -8.18
N PHE A 125 -36.00 0.62 -6.90
CA PHE A 125 -35.85 1.82 -6.08
C PHE A 125 -34.37 2.17 -5.82
N ALA A 126 -33.54 1.18 -5.47
CA ALA A 126 -32.09 1.35 -5.35
C ALA A 126 -31.46 1.83 -6.67
N GLY A 127 -31.87 1.24 -7.80
CA GLY A 127 -31.44 1.67 -9.13
C GLY A 127 -31.80 3.13 -9.45
N GLN A 128 -32.99 3.59 -9.05
CA GLN A 128 -33.41 4.97 -9.21
C GLN A 128 -32.55 5.92 -8.36
N ASN A 129 -32.30 5.58 -7.10
CA ASN A 129 -31.45 6.38 -6.22
C ASN A 129 -30.01 6.48 -6.75
N LEU A 130 -29.43 5.36 -7.19
CA LEU A 130 -28.09 5.33 -7.78
C LEU A 130 -27.99 6.19 -9.04
N LEU A 131 -28.98 6.16 -9.92
CA LEU A 131 -29.04 7.03 -11.10
C LEU A 131 -29.18 8.52 -10.72
N GLY A 132 -29.99 8.84 -9.71
CA GLY A 132 -30.12 10.20 -9.20
C GLY A 132 -28.80 10.75 -8.66
N TRP A 133 -28.11 9.97 -7.82
CA TRP A 133 -26.80 10.32 -7.28
C TRP A 133 -25.73 10.41 -8.37
N ALA A 134 -25.74 9.51 -9.36
CA ALA A 134 -24.85 9.58 -10.51
C ALA A 134 -25.08 10.86 -11.33
N GLY A 135 -26.34 11.20 -11.62
CA GLY A 135 -26.70 12.44 -12.32
C GLY A 135 -26.21 13.69 -11.59
N TYR A 136 -26.35 13.74 -10.27
CA TYR A 136 -25.81 14.82 -9.44
C TYR A 136 -24.28 14.91 -9.53
N HIS A 137 -23.58 13.78 -9.44
CA HIS A 137 -22.12 13.74 -9.51
C HIS A 137 -21.57 14.14 -10.88
N LEU A 138 -22.24 13.77 -11.97
CA LEU A 138 -21.89 14.21 -13.33
C LEU A 138 -22.04 15.74 -13.48
N LEU A 139 -23.13 16.30 -12.95
CA LEU A 139 -23.37 17.74 -12.99
C LEU A 139 -22.34 18.51 -12.15
N ALA A 140 -22.15 18.12 -10.90
CA ALA A 140 -21.17 18.74 -10.01
C ALA A 140 -19.74 18.59 -10.57
N GLY A 141 -19.40 17.42 -11.11
CA GLY A 141 -18.11 17.16 -11.75
C GLY A 141 -17.86 18.07 -12.95
N SER A 142 -18.85 18.27 -13.80
CA SER A 142 -18.77 19.19 -14.95
C SER A 142 -18.51 20.63 -14.51
N VAL A 143 -19.22 21.10 -13.48
CA VAL A 143 -19.05 22.45 -12.91
C VAL A 143 -17.64 22.63 -12.33
N LEU A 144 -17.11 21.61 -11.63
CA LEU A 144 -15.76 21.65 -11.06
C LEU A 144 -14.67 21.66 -12.14
N ILE A 145 -14.81 20.88 -13.23
CA ILE A 145 -13.87 20.94 -14.36
C ILE A 145 -13.90 22.32 -15.02
N PHE A 146 -15.08 22.90 -15.21
CA PHE A 146 -15.21 24.27 -15.72
C PHE A 146 -14.54 25.29 -14.77
N GLY A 147 -14.72 25.15 -13.47
CA GLY A 147 -14.01 25.94 -12.45
C GLY A 147 -12.49 25.78 -12.55
N GLY A 148 -12.02 24.55 -12.77
CA GLY A 148 -10.61 24.23 -12.99
C GLY A 148 -10.03 24.93 -14.21
N TRP A 149 -10.74 24.90 -15.34
CA TRP A 149 -10.36 25.65 -16.55
C TRP A 149 -10.23 27.15 -16.29
N ARG A 150 -11.16 27.74 -15.53
CA ARG A 150 -11.14 29.17 -15.21
C ARG A 150 -9.91 29.60 -14.41
N HIS A 151 -9.51 28.79 -13.42
CA HIS A 151 -8.32 29.07 -12.60
C HIS A 151 -7.03 28.77 -13.36
N TRP A 152 -6.96 27.65 -14.09
CA TRP A 152 -5.76 27.28 -14.87
C TRP A 152 -5.37 28.34 -15.91
N THR A 153 -6.36 29.03 -16.48
CA THR A 153 -6.18 30.07 -17.50
C THR A 153 -6.13 31.48 -16.95
N HIS A 154 -6.04 31.66 -15.61
CA HIS A 154 -6.02 32.97 -14.95
C HIS A 154 -7.22 33.86 -15.31
N ASN A 155 -8.39 33.26 -15.50
CA ASN A 155 -9.58 33.92 -16.01
C ASN A 155 -10.72 33.90 -14.98
N LEU A 156 -10.47 34.49 -13.82
CA LEU A 156 -11.44 34.70 -12.74
C LEU A 156 -12.40 35.86 -13.06
N THR A 157 -13.15 35.72 -14.16
CA THR A 157 -14.18 36.68 -14.57
C THR A 157 -15.57 36.10 -14.38
N ASN A 158 -16.46 36.89 -13.78
CA ASN A 158 -17.86 36.51 -13.67
C ASN A 158 -18.53 36.57 -15.07
N PRO A 159 -19.08 35.47 -15.59
CA PRO A 159 -19.61 35.43 -16.95
C PRO A 159 -20.89 36.25 -17.15
N PHE A 160 -21.58 36.62 -16.07
CA PHE A 160 -22.85 37.36 -16.12
C PHE A 160 -22.68 38.86 -15.93
N THR A 161 -21.72 39.29 -15.10
CA THR A 161 -21.51 40.70 -14.73
C THR A 161 -20.24 41.29 -15.34
N GLY A 162 -19.36 40.47 -15.91
CA GLY A 162 -18.05 40.90 -16.41
C GLY A 162 -17.06 41.29 -15.32
N ARG A 163 -17.40 41.14 -14.02
CA ARG A 163 -16.53 41.49 -12.91
C ARG A 163 -15.30 40.58 -12.86
N ALA A 164 -14.12 41.18 -12.93
CA ALA A 164 -12.85 40.49 -12.72
C ALA A 164 -12.54 40.30 -11.22
N GLY A 165 -11.92 39.18 -10.88
CA GLY A 165 -11.39 38.87 -9.56
C GLY A 165 -9.86 38.84 -9.57
N ASN A 166 -9.25 39.26 -8.48
CA ASN A 166 -7.81 39.12 -8.24
C ASN A 166 -7.58 37.96 -7.26
N PHE A 167 -6.75 36.99 -7.63
CA PHE A 167 -6.41 35.84 -6.79
C PHE A 167 -5.82 36.26 -5.43
N ARG A 168 -5.08 37.38 -5.38
CA ARG A 168 -4.43 37.88 -4.16
C ARG A 168 -5.35 38.64 -3.19
N ASP A 169 -6.48 39.16 -3.67
CA ASP A 169 -7.34 40.07 -2.90
C ASP A 169 -8.80 39.59 -2.81
N PHE A 170 -9.01 38.27 -2.86
CA PHE A 170 -10.36 37.71 -2.75
C PHE A 170 -10.88 37.75 -1.31
N ARG A 171 -12.15 38.13 -1.15
CA ARG A 171 -12.84 38.15 0.15
C ARG A 171 -13.57 36.84 0.38
N PHE A 172 -13.04 35.99 1.24
CA PHE A 172 -13.69 34.74 1.64
C PHE A 172 -15.06 35.04 2.28
N LEU A 173 -16.13 34.42 1.79
CA LEU A 173 -17.53 34.61 2.25
C LEU A 173 -18.09 36.05 2.11
N GLY A 174 -17.46 36.92 1.31
CA GLY A 174 -17.97 38.26 0.98
C GLY A 174 -18.27 39.11 2.23
N LYS A 175 -19.44 39.76 2.27
CA LYS A 175 -19.82 40.67 3.39
C LYS A 175 -19.89 39.98 4.76
N PHE A 176 -20.23 38.69 4.80
CA PHE A 176 -20.20 37.94 6.05
C PHE A 176 -18.76 37.79 6.56
N GLY A 177 -17.84 37.47 5.65
CA GLY A 177 -16.43 37.40 5.99
C GLY A 177 -15.78 38.76 6.29
N ASP A 178 -16.33 39.86 5.78
CA ASP A 178 -15.89 41.21 6.18
C ASP A 178 -16.22 41.49 7.66
N VAL A 179 -17.35 41.00 8.17
CA VAL A 179 -17.80 41.19 9.56
C VAL A 179 -17.08 40.24 10.52
N VAL A 180 -16.85 38.99 10.10
CA VAL A 180 -16.29 37.94 10.99
C VAL A 180 -14.77 37.81 10.86
N PHE A 181 -14.21 38.08 9.68
CA PHE A 181 -12.80 37.83 9.34
C PHE A 181 -12.04 39.08 8.85
N SER A 182 -12.60 40.28 9.09
CA SER A 182 -11.99 41.58 8.77
C SER A 182 -11.55 41.76 7.31
N GLY A 183 -12.13 41.01 6.37
CA GLY A 183 -11.89 41.18 4.93
C GLY A 183 -10.46 40.89 4.46
N THR A 184 -9.64 40.18 5.25
CA THR A 184 -8.23 39.89 4.93
C THR A 184 -8.08 38.68 4.01
N SER A 185 -7.28 38.81 2.94
CA SER A 185 -6.85 37.69 2.09
C SER A 185 -5.52 37.10 2.58
N ALA A 186 -5.19 35.88 2.13
CA ALA A 186 -3.94 35.20 2.48
C ALA A 186 -2.82 35.54 1.47
N LYS A 187 -1.65 35.96 1.96
CA LYS A 187 -0.45 36.21 1.14
C LYS A 187 0.56 35.07 1.17
N SER A 188 0.55 34.26 2.22
CA SER A 188 1.43 33.10 2.41
C SER A 188 0.61 31.87 2.81
N TYR A 189 1.18 30.66 2.68
CA TYR A 189 0.45 29.42 2.98
C TYR A 189 0.06 29.28 4.45
N LYS A 190 0.84 29.85 5.38
CA LYS A 190 0.47 29.88 6.82
C LYS A 190 -0.78 30.72 7.08
N ASP A 191 -1.00 31.78 6.28
CA ASP A 191 -2.17 32.64 6.40
C ASP A 191 -3.39 31.99 5.72
N ALA A 192 -3.18 31.09 4.75
CA ALA A 192 -4.23 30.31 4.11
C ALA A 192 -4.78 29.16 5.00
N LEU A 193 -3.99 28.68 5.98
CA LEU A 193 -4.38 27.58 6.86
C LEU A 193 -5.64 27.87 7.68
N GLY A 194 -5.76 29.07 8.26
CA GLY A 194 -6.93 29.49 9.03
C GLY A 194 -8.22 29.43 8.21
N PRO A 195 -8.31 30.14 7.06
CA PRO A 195 -9.43 30.06 6.13
C PRO A 195 -9.74 28.63 5.65
N HIS A 196 -8.73 27.78 5.43
CA HIS A 196 -8.95 26.38 5.04
C HIS A 196 -9.66 25.57 6.13
N ALA A 197 -9.31 25.76 7.41
CA ALA A 197 -10.01 25.10 8.51
C ALA A 197 -11.48 25.57 8.58
N VAL A 198 -11.76 26.85 8.32
CA VAL A 198 -13.13 27.34 8.18
C VAL A 198 -13.83 26.71 6.98
N TYR A 199 -13.17 26.58 5.83
CA TYR A 199 -13.74 25.90 4.66
C TYR A 199 -14.08 24.43 4.95
N MET A 200 -13.20 23.69 5.65
CA MET A 200 -13.48 22.32 6.10
C MET A 200 -14.67 22.26 7.05
N SER A 201 -14.84 23.25 7.94
CA SER A 201 -16.02 23.31 8.82
C SER A 201 -17.34 23.40 8.05
N LEU A 202 -17.36 24.10 6.90
CA LEU A 202 -18.52 24.19 6.03
C LEU A 202 -18.80 22.84 5.33
N LEU A 203 -17.77 22.07 4.99
CA LEU A 203 -17.94 20.72 4.44
C LEU A 203 -18.54 19.77 5.49
N PHE A 204 -18.05 19.80 6.74
CA PHE A 204 -18.62 19.02 7.84
C PHE A 204 -20.08 19.40 8.12
N LEU A 205 -20.36 20.70 8.19
CA LEU A 205 -21.73 21.20 8.37
C LEU A 205 -22.63 20.77 7.19
N GLY A 206 -22.15 20.92 5.96
CA GLY A 206 -22.88 20.52 4.75
C GLY A 206 -23.20 19.02 4.76
N TRP A 207 -22.24 18.17 5.16
CA TRP A 207 -22.47 16.73 5.28
C TRP A 207 -23.56 16.39 6.30
N GLY A 208 -23.52 16.98 7.49
CA GLY A 208 -24.56 16.79 8.50
C GLY A 208 -25.95 17.18 8.02
N LEU A 209 -26.06 18.29 7.29
CA LEU A 209 -27.33 18.75 6.72
C LEU A 209 -27.83 17.83 5.60
N VAL A 210 -26.94 17.31 4.74
CA VAL A 210 -27.28 16.33 3.71
C VAL A 210 -27.79 15.03 4.34
N MET A 211 -27.09 14.49 5.33
CA MET A 211 -27.53 13.28 6.01
C MET A 211 -28.89 13.46 6.70
N TRP A 212 -29.10 14.61 7.34
CA TRP A 212 -30.33 14.87 8.07
C TRP A 212 -31.52 15.10 7.14
N PHE A 213 -31.41 16.02 6.18
CA PHE A 213 -32.55 16.45 5.37
C PHE A 213 -32.81 15.61 4.13
N ILE A 214 -31.77 14.98 3.57
CA ILE A 214 -31.91 14.17 2.34
C ILE A 214 -32.01 12.68 2.69
N LEU A 215 -31.14 12.20 3.58
CA LEU A 215 -31.08 10.76 3.93
C LEU A 215 -31.92 10.39 5.16
N GLY A 216 -32.45 11.38 5.89
CA GLY A 216 -33.34 11.15 7.04
C GLY A 216 -32.64 10.74 8.34
N PHE A 217 -31.31 10.77 8.40
CA PHE A 217 -30.55 10.39 9.60
C PHE A 217 -30.39 11.57 10.55
N ALA A 218 -31.30 11.70 11.53
CA ALA A 218 -31.25 12.77 12.53
C ALA A 218 -29.98 12.72 13.41
N PRO A 219 -29.43 13.88 13.84
CA PRO A 219 -28.22 13.96 14.67
C PRO A 219 -28.49 13.48 16.10
N ILE A 220 -28.31 12.18 16.34
CA ILE A 220 -28.52 11.53 17.64
C ILE A 220 -27.18 10.95 18.10
N PRO A 221 -26.72 11.22 19.34
CA PRO A 221 -25.44 10.75 19.86
C PRO A 221 -25.50 9.26 20.30
N ASP A 222 -25.91 8.38 19.39
CA ASP A 222 -25.90 6.93 19.58
C ASP A 222 -24.78 6.29 18.74
N PHE A 223 -23.67 5.94 19.39
CA PHE A 223 -22.46 5.42 18.75
C PHE A 223 -22.56 3.95 18.29
N GLN A 224 -23.76 3.35 18.36
CA GLN A 224 -24.03 2.04 17.76
C GLN A 224 -24.71 2.16 16.38
N THR A 225 -25.23 3.34 16.01
CA THR A 225 -25.95 3.57 14.76
C THR A 225 -25.32 4.69 13.92
N ILE A 226 -25.70 4.79 12.64
CA ILE A 226 -25.15 5.80 11.73
C ILE A 226 -25.54 7.23 12.12
N ASN A 227 -26.56 7.42 12.94
CA ASN A 227 -26.98 8.72 13.46
C ASN A 227 -25.86 9.47 14.19
N ALA A 228 -24.91 8.74 14.81
CA ALA A 228 -23.72 9.33 15.41
C ALA A 228 -22.83 10.02 14.36
N GLU A 229 -22.80 9.56 13.10
CA GLU A 229 -22.06 10.25 12.02
C GLU A 229 -22.64 11.64 11.76
N THR A 230 -23.97 11.75 11.64
CA THR A 230 -24.66 13.05 11.50
C THR A 230 -24.32 13.93 12.71
N PHE A 231 -24.44 13.42 13.94
CA PHE A 231 -24.12 14.18 15.14
C PHE A 231 -22.65 14.67 15.17
N MET A 232 -21.70 13.78 14.91
CA MET A 232 -20.26 14.10 14.94
C MET A 232 -19.87 15.11 13.87
N SER A 233 -20.54 15.13 12.72
CA SER A 233 -20.28 16.14 11.68
C SER A 233 -20.53 17.57 12.19
N PHE A 234 -21.58 17.80 12.99
CA PHE A 234 -21.84 19.11 13.61
C PHE A 234 -20.80 19.44 14.68
N ILE A 235 -20.38 18.46 15.48
CA ILE A 235 -19.31 18.65 16.48
C ILE A 235 -17.99 19.06 15.80
N PHE A 236 -17.60 18.37 14.73
CA PHE A 236 -16.40 18.73 13.97
C PHE A 236 -16.54 20.09 13.29
N ALA A 237 -17.72 20.45 12.77
CA ALA A 237 -17.94 21.79 12.23
C ALA A 237 -17.64 22.88 13.28
N VAL A 238 -18.09 22.73 14.53
CA VAL A 238 -17.80 23.68 15.62
C VAL A 238 -16.30 23.75 15.93
N ILE A 239 -15.63 22.59 16.03
CA ILE A 239 -14.19 22.52 16.36
C ILE A 239 -13.35 23.17 15.26
N PHE A 240 -13.56 22.78 14.00
CA PHE A 240 -12.79 23.29 12.86
C PHE A 240 -13.03 24.78 12.62
N PHE A 241 -14.26 25.26 12.81
CA PHE A 241 -14.59 26.69 12.70
C PHE A 241 -13.83 27.51 13.76
N SER A 242 -13.88 27.07 15.01
CA SER A 242 -13.21 27.74 16.13
C SER A 242 -11.68 27.75 15.97
N LEU A 243 -11.11 26.61 15.56
CA LEU A 243 -9.69 26.47 15.29
C LEU A 243 -9.23 27.33 14.10
N GLY A 244 -10.07 27.43 13.06
CA GLY A 244 -9.83 28.28 11.91
C GLY A 244 -9.74 29.76 12.28
N ILE A 245 -10.63 30.25 13.14
CA ILE A 245 -10.57 31.64 13.66
C ILE A 245 -9.26 31.87 14.43
N TYR A 246 -8.86 30.91 15.27
CA TYR A 246 -7.62 31.02 16.03
C TYR A 246 -6.39 31.14 15.10
N TRP A 247 -6.25 30.25 14.13
CA TRP A 247 -5.12 30.24 13.19
C TRP A 247 -5.14 31.37 12.17
N TRP A 248 -6.31 31.90 11.83
CA TRP A 248 -6.40 33.11 11.02
C TRP A 248 -5.75 34.30 11.74
N ASN A 249 -6.00 34.44 13.04
CA ASN A 249 -5.43 35.52 13.85
C ASN A 249 -4.00 35.21 14.32
N ASN A 250 -3.63 33.93 14.45
CA ASN A 250 -2.34 33.48 14.94
C ASN A 250 -1.74 32.38 14.02
N PRO A 251 -1.23 32.75 12.83
CA PRO A 251 -0.65 31.79 11.91
C PRO A 251 0.52 31.03 12.54
N PRO A 252 0.59 29.69 12.40
CA PRO A 252 1.70 28.93 12.94
C PRO A 252 3.01 29.27 12.22
N ASN A 253 4.13 29.12 12.92
CA ASN A 253 5.45 29.46 12.39
C ASN A 253 6.41 28.27 12.41
N ALA A 254 6.13 27.28 11.54
CA ALA A 254 7.05 26.17 11.30
C ALA A 254 8.00 26.52 10.14
N ALA A 255 9.07 27.25 10.47
CA ALA A 255 10.14 27.66 9.56
C ALA A 255 9.72 28.62 8.42
N THR A 256 10.11 29.89 8.55
CA THR A 256 9.85 30.98 7.61
C THR A 256 10.25 30.72 6.15
N HIS A 257 11.06 29.70 5.85
CA HIS A 257 11.48 29.33 4.49
C HIS A 257 10.72 28.14 3.89
N LEU A 258 9.98 27.35 4.69
CA LEU A 258 9.13 26.25 4.20
C LEU A 258 7.73 26.75 3.83
N ASN A 259 7.33 27.90 4.38
CA ASN A 259 5.98 28.42 4.25
C ASN A 259 5.65 28.98 2.86
N ASP A 260 6.64 29.24 2.01
CA ASP A 260 6.44 29.87 0.68
C ASP A 260 7.05 29.04 -0.47
N ASP A 261 7.58 27.84 -0.20
CA ASP A 261 8.09 26.93 -1.25
C ASP A 261 7.09 25.80 -1.48
N MET A 262 6.48 25.80 -2.68
CA MET A 262 5.45 24.84 -3.09
C MET A 262 5.94 23.39 -2.97
N LYS A 263 7.20 23.11 -3.28
CA LYS A 263 7.78 21.75 -3.23
C LYS A 263 7.96 21.28 -1.78
N ALA A 264 8.49 22.15 -0.94
CA ALA A 264 8.75 21.85 0.45
C ALA A 264 7.44 21.57 1.21
N ALA A 265 6.45 22.48 1.09
CA ALA A 265 5.13 22.30 1.69
C ALA A 265 4.46 21.02 1.17
N PHE A 266 4.43 20.81 -0.15
CA PHE A 266 3.87 19.61 -0.77
C PHE A 266 4.48 18.31 -0.22
N SER A 267 5.81 18.26 -0.10
CA SER A 267 6.52 17.06 0.37
C SER A 267 6.14 16.66 1.81
N VAL A 268 5.95 17.65 2.69
CA VAL A 268 5.52 17.44 4.07
C VAL A 268 4.08 16.96 4.11
N HIS A 269 3.19 17.61 3.35
CA HIS A 269 1.77 17.21 3.28
C HIS A 269 1.62 15.79 2.72
N LEU A 270 2.33 15.45 1.64
CA LEU A 270 2.26 14.12 1.03
C LEU A 270 2.74 13.03 2.00
N THR A 271 3.83 13.29 2.73
CA THR A 271 4.31 12.36 3.77
C THR A 271 3.30 12.20 4.90
N ALA A 272 2.72 13.29 5.39
CA ALA A 272 1.73 13.28 6.46
C ALA A 272 0.46 12.53 6.05
N ILE A 273 -0.06 12.80 4.84
CA ILE A 273 -1.22 12.09 4.27
C ILE A 273 -0.93 10.59 4.13
N GLY A 274 0.31 10.21 3.82
CA GLY A 274 0.72 8.80 3.82
C GLY A 274 0.46 8.10 5.15
N TYR A 275 0.84 8.72 6.27
CA TYR A 275 0.55 8.19 7.61
C TYR A 275 -0.93 8.23 7.99
N ILE A 276 -1.66 9.27 7.59
CA ILE A 276 -3.12 9.32 7.78
C ILE A 276 -3.80 8.15 7.05
N ASN A 277 -3.36 7.84 5.83
CA ASN A 277 -3.92 6.73 5.06
C ASN A 277 -3.63 5.36 5.70
N ILE A 278 -2.42 5.16 6.24
CA ILE A 278 -2.09 3.96 7.02
C ILE A 278 -3.00 3.84 8.25
N ALA A 279 -3.20 4.94 8.98
CA ALA A 279 -4.07 4.96 10.16
C ALA A 279 -5.51 4.59 9.79
N LEU A 280 -6.07 5.16 8.71
CA LEU A 280 -7.41 4.83 8.23
C LEU A 280 -7.54 3.37 7.79
N GLY A 281 -6.49 2.80 7.17
CA GLY A 281 -6.45 1.37 6.86
C GLY A 281 -6.59 0.49 8.11
N CYS A 282 -5.80 0.77 9.15
CA CYS A 282 -5.88 0.05 10.43
C CYS A 282 -7.22 0.26 11.15
N ILE A 283 -7.74 1.49 11.17
CA ILE A 283 -9.03 1.82 11.79
C ILE A 283 -10.16 1.08 11.08
N ALA A 284 -10.19 1.09 9.74
CA ALA A 284 -11.19 0.40 8.93
C ALA A 284 -11.18 -1.11 9.21
N PHE A 285 -10.00 -1.73 9.25
CA PHE A 285 -9.86 -3.14 9.55
C PHE A 285 -10.50 -3.52 10.89
N VAL A 286 -10.24 -2.75 11.95
CA VAL A 286 -10.78 -3.02 13.29
C VAL A 286 -12.27 -2.67 13.37
N ALA A 287 -12.68 -1.54 12.80
CA ALA A 287 -14.06 -1.03 12.88
C ALA A 287 -15.06 -1.92 12.14
N PHE A 288 -14.72 -2.39 10.93
CA PHE A 288 -15.65 -3.18 10.11
C PHE A 288 -15.90 -4.59 10.64
N GLN A 289 -15.14 -5.03 11.65
CA GLN A 289 -15.35 -6.29 12.35
C GLN A 289 -16.22 -6.15 13.61
N GLN A 290 -16.59 -4.92 13.99
CA GLN A 290 -17.41 -4.67 15.18
C GLN A 290 -18.88 -5.08 14.95
N PRO A 291 -19.62 -5.43 16.03
CA PRO A 291 -21.04 -5.76 15.94
C PRO A 291 -21.90 -4.66 15.30
N SER A 292 -21.57 -3.38 15.52
CA SER A 292 -22.28 -2.23 14.95
C SER A 292 -22.20 -2.16 13.41
N PHE A 293 -21.15 -2.75 12.81
CA PHE A 293 -20.96 -2.82 11.35
C PHE A 293 -21.47 -4.13 10.73
N ALA A 294 -21.94 -5.09 11.55
CA ALA A 294 -22.34 -6.42 11.08
C ALA A 294 -23.48 -6.38 10.03
N ALA A 295 -24.42 -5.44 10.17
CA ALA A 295 -25.53 -5.26 9.23
C ALA A 295 -25.07 -4.90 7.81
N TYR A 296 -23.88 -4.30 7.67
CA TYR A 296 -23.36 -3.83 6.38
C TYR A 296 -22.30 -4.76 5.79
N TYR A 297 -21.46 -5.37 6.63
CA TYR A 297 -20.36 -6.22 6.18
C TYR A 297 -20.66 -7.72 6.29
N LYS A 298 -21.06 -8.22 7.47
CA LYS A 298 -21.33 -9.66 7.65
C LYS A 298 -22.56 -10.14 6.87
N HIS A 299 -23.50 -9.24 6.57
CA HIS A 299 -24.63 -9.58 5.71
C HIS A 299 -24.20 -9.96 4.28
N LEU A 300 -23.00 -9.57 3.82
CA LEU A 300 -22.47 -10.03 2.54
C LEU A 300 -22.32 -11.55 2.49
N ASP A 301 -22.02 -12.20 3.62
CA ASP A 301 -21.84 -13.65 3.66
C ASP A 301 -23.17 -14.40 3.43
N THR A 302 -24.32 -13.75 3.66
CA THR A 302 -25.64 -14.36 3.43
C THR A 302 -26.14 -14.23 2.00
N LEU A 303 -25.37 -13.58 1.12
CA LEU A 303 -25.76 -13.31 -0.27
C LEU A 303 -25.11 -14.28 -1.25
N ALA A 304 -25.69 -14.36 -2.45
CA ALA A 304 -25.07 -14.98 -3.61
C ALA A 304 -24.61 -13.89 -4.59
N PHE A 305 -23.40 -14.04 -5.12
CA PHE A 305 -22.77 -13.06 -6.00
C PHE A 305 -22.60 -13.62 -7.41
N TYR A 306 -22.76 -12.75 -8.40
CA TYR A 306 -22.50 -13.06 -9.82
C TYR A 306 -21.42 -12.11 -10.29
N ILE A 307 -20.17 -12.57 -10.38
CA ILE A 307 -19.03 -11.70 -10.67
C ILE A 307 -18.51 -11.99 -12.09
N TYR A 308 -18.15 -10.94 -12.83
CA TYR A 308 -17.51 -11.12 -14.15
C TYR A 308 -16.19 -11.88 -14.03
N GLY A 309 -16.02 -12.91 -14.85
CA GLY A 309 -14.83 -13.78 -14.85
C GLY A 309 -14.93 -15.02 -13.94
N GLU A 310 -16.05 -15.20 -13.23
CA GLU A 310 -16.32 -16.45 -12.50
C GLU A 310 -16.54 -17.64 -13.46
N PRO A 311 -16.40 -18.89 -12.98
CA PRO A 311 -16.79 -20.07 -13.73
C PRO A 311 -18.22 -19.94 -14.28
N PHE A 312 -18.36 -20.18 -15.57
CA PHE A 312 -19.65 -20.19 -16.25
C PHE A 312 -20.11 -21.62 -16.52
N ASN A 313 -21.41 -21.80 -16.76
CA ASN A 313 -22.00 -23.08 -17.09
C ASN A 313 -21.42 -23.60 -18.41
N ARG A 314 -20.46 -24.52 -18.30
CA ARG A 314 -19.72 -25.04 -19.44
C ARG A 314 -20.65 -25.86 -20.33
N VAL A 315 -20.36 -25.82 -21.63
CA VAL A 315 -21.06 -26.61 -22.63
C VAL A 315 -20.10 -27.57 -23.30
N SER A 316 -20.60 -28.74 -23.68
CA SER A 316 -19.77 -29.70 -24.42
C SER A 316 -19.52 -29.23 -25.87
N TYR A 317 -18.49 -29.79 -26.51
CA TYR A 317 -18.10 -29.43 -27.87
C TYR A 317 -19.22 -29.63 -28.92
N ASN A 318 -20.18 -30.52 -28.64
CA ASN A 318 -21.30 -30.81 -29.53
C ASN A 318 -22.54 -29.97 -29.21
N PHE A 319 -22.40 -28.89 -28.43
CA PHE A 319 -23.53 -28.08 -28.00
C PHE A 319 -24.13 -27.29 -29.16
N VAL A 320 -25.40 -27.60 -29.49
CA VAL A 320 -26.20 -26.87 -30.46
C VAL A 320 -27.52 -26.50 -29.80
N GLN A 321 -27.86 -25.21 -29.82
CA GLN A 321 -29.11 -24.68 -29.31
C GLN A 321 -29.81 -23.88 -30.41
N GLU A 322 -31.04 -24.26 -30.74
CA GLU A 322 -31.91 -23.51 -31.66
C GLU A 322 -33.28 -23.29 -31.02
N GLY A 323 -33.83 -22.08 -31.18
CA GLY A 323 -35.16 -21.76 -30.64
C GLY A 323 -35.29 -21.96 -29.12
N GLY A 324 -34.20 -21.84 -28.37
CA GLY A 324 -34.17 -22.08 -26.92
C GLY A 324 -34.08 -23.55 -26.51
N ARG A 325 -34.19 -24.51 -27.45
CA ARG A 325 -34.06 -25.95 -27.18
C ARG A 325 -32.64 -26.43 -27.47
N ILE A 326 -32.12 -27.27 -26.57
CA ILE A 326 -30.84 -27.95 -26.76
C ILE A 326 -31.08 -29.10 -27.75
N ILE A 327 -30.45 -29.04 -28.91
CA ILE A 327 -30.54 -30.05 -29.98
C ILE A 327 -29.49 -31.14 -29.78
N SER A 328 -28.29 -30.74 -29.36
CA SER A 328 -27.20 -31.66 -29.08
C SER A 328 -26.26 -31.09 -28.03
N GLY A 329 -25.42 -31.95 -27.46
CA GLY A 329 -24.51 -31.60 -26.37
C GLY A 329 -25.21 -31.51 -25.02
N SER A 330 -24.45 -31.10 -24.02
CA SER A 330 -24.92 -31.00 -22.63
C SER A 330 -24.32 -29.75 -21.99
N LYS A 331 -25.06 -29.20 -21.03
CA LYS A 331 -24.58 -28.18 -20.10
C LYS A 331 -24.11 -28.89 -18.83
N GLU A 332 -23.16 -28.29 -18.12
CA GLU A 332 -22.67 -28.81 -16.84
C GLU A 332 -23.79 -28.84 -15.79
N PHE A 333 -24.54 -27.74 -15.67
CA PHE A 333 -25.71 -27.66 -14.79
C PHE A 333 -26.98 -27.42 -15.59
N VAL A 334 -28.01 -28.24 -15.33
CA VAL A 334 -29.27 -28.25 -16.10
C VAL A 334 -30.06 -26.95 -15.88
N ASP A 335 -30.06 -26.46 -14.64
CA ASP A 335 -30.88 -25.32 -14.20
C ASP A 335 -30.37 -23.96 -14.68
N PHE A 336 -29.11 -23.88 -15.12
CA PHE A 336 -28.49 -22.64 -15.57
C PHE A 336 -28.51 -22.53 -17.11
N PRO A 337 -28.70 -21.34 -17.70
CA PRO A 337 -28.52 -21.14 -19.13
C PRO A 337 -27.11 -21.54 -19.60
N ALA A 338 -26.96 -21.85 -20.89
CA ALA A 338 -25.64 -22.07 -21.47
C ALA A 338 -24.78 -20.82 -21.30
N PHE A 339 -23.51 -20.99 -20.90
CA PHE A 339 -22.57 -19.89 -20.62
C PHE A 339 -23.00 -18.90 -19.52
N ALA A 340 -24.04 -19.21 -18.74
CA ALA A 340 -24.43 -18.38 -17.60
C ALA A 340 -23.35 -18.40 -16.52
N ILE A 341 -23.09 -17.24 -15.90
CA ILE A 341 -22.21 -17.16 -14.73
C ILE A 341 -22.87 -17.93 -13.58
N LEU A 342 -22.10 -18.81 -12.94
CA LEU A 342 -22.59 -19.59 -11.81
C LEU A 342 -22.61 -18.74 -10.54
N PRO A 343 -23.64 -18.88 -9.68
CA PRO A 343 -23.72 -18.13 -8.44
C PRO A 343 -22.64 -18.59 -7.46
N LYS A 344 -22.03 -17.61 -6.78
CA LYS A 344 -21.03 -17.85 -5.75
C LYS A 344 -21.59 -17.54 -4.37
N ASN A 345 -21.57 -18.53 -3.49
CA ASN A 345 -22.03 -18.38 -2.11
C ASN A 345 -21.07 -17.50 -1.31
N GLY A 346 -21.60 -16.40 -0.74
CA GLY A 346 -20.82 -15.43 0.03
C GLY A 346 -20.12 -16.01 1.26
N SER A 347 -20.81 -16.86 2.03
CA SER A 347 -20.30 -17.44 3.28
C SER A 347 -19.16 -18.42 3.06
N THR A 348 -19.28 -19.32 2.08
CA THR A 348 -18.22 -20.29 1.77
C THR A 348 -17.00 -19.59 1.19
N PHE A 349 -17.19 -18.49 0.46
CA PHE A 349 -16.08 -17.70 -0.08
C PHE A 349 -15.45 -16.76 0.96
N GLY A 350 -16.17 -16.36 2.01
CA GLY A 350 -15.72 -15.39 3.01
C GLY A 350 -15.79 -13.94 2.50
N MET A 351 -16.85 -13.59 1.76
CA MET A 351 -16.96 -12.30 1.06
C MET A 351 -16.82 -11.09 1.98
N ALA A 352 -17.40 -11.14 3.19
CA ALA A 352 -17.30 -10.05 4.15
C ALA A 352 -15.83 -9.72 4.48
N ARG A 353 -15.01 -10.75 4.74
CA ARG A 353 -13.59 -10.57 5.03
C ARG A 353 -12.82 -10.11 3.79
N THR A 354 -13.13 -10.65 2.61
CA THR A 354 -12.49 -10.24 1.35
C THR A 354 -12.65 -8.74 1.10
N VAL A 355 -13.86 -8.19 1.23
CA VAL A 355 -14.12 -6.75 1.02
C VAL A 355 -13.38 -5.89 2.06
N ILE A 356 -13.36 -6.30 3.33
CA ILE A 356 -12.59 -5.61 4.38
C ILE A 356 -11.10 -5.61 4.05
N ASN A 357 -10.55 -6.74 3.61
CA ASN A 357 -9.13 -6.88 3.25
C ASN A 357 -8.78 -6.00 2.05
N LEU A 358 -9.63 -5.93 1.01
CA LEU A 358 -9.43 -5.07 -0.16
C LEU A 358 -9.36 -3.59 0.22
N ILE A 359 -10.33 -3.11 1.03
CA ILE A 359 -10.36 -1.72 1.49
C ILE A 359 -9.11 -1.42 2.31
N THR A 360 -8.81 -2.27 3.29
CA THR A 360 -7.68 -2.10 4.22
C THR A 360 -6.36 -2.04 3.45
N PHE A 361 -6.10 -3.04 2.61
CA PHE A 361 -4.81 -3.16 1.93
C PHE A 361 -4.56 -2.01 0.96
N ASN A 362 -5.59 -1.53 0.26
CA ASN A 362 -5.50 -0.35 -0.61
C ASN A 362 -4.99 0.89 0.14
N HIS A 363 -5.54 1.17 1.33
CA HIS A 363 -5.13 2.33 2.13
C HIS A 363 -3.71 2.18 2.68
N ILE A 364 -3.34 0.96 3.12
CA ILE A 364 -1.98 0.68 3.61
C ILE A 364 -0.93 0.87 2.51
N ILE A 365 -1.13 0.27 1.32
CA ILE A 365 -0.13 0.37 0.24
C ILE A 365 -0.02 1.80 -0.30
N CYS A 366 -1.15 2.47 -0.55
CA CYS A 366 -1.13 3.87 -0.99
C CYS A 366 -0.48 4.79 0.06
N GLY A 367 -0.77 4.56 1.35
CA GLY A 367 -0.15 5.30 2.45
C GLY A 367 1.37 5.18 2.47
N VAL A 368 1.89 3.96 2.36
CA VAL A 368 3.35 3.71 2.30
C VAL A 368 3.98 4.39 1.07
N LEU A 369 3.34 4.31 -0.10
CA LEU A 369 3.82 4.96 -1.32
C LEU A 369 3.86 6.49 -1.19
N TYR A 370 2.88 7.11 -0.52
CA TYR A 370 2.87 8.53 -0.26
C TYR A 370 3.97 8.97 0.72
N VAL A 371 4.26 8.17 1.75
CA VAL A 371 5.41 8.42 2.64
C VAL A 371 6.72 8.41 1.84
N PHE A 372 6.92 7.40 0.99
CA PHE A 372 8.14 7.30 0.17
C PHE A 372 8.26 8.49 -0.81
N ALA A 373 7.18 8.85 -1.50
CA ALA A 373 7.16 9.97 -2.44
C ALA A 373 7.38 11.32 -1.74
N GLY A 374 6.76 11.53 -0.58
CA GLY A 374 6.93 12.75 0.20
C GLY A 374 8.37 12.94 0.67
N VAL A 375 9.02 11.90 1.21
CA VAL A 375 10.45 11.93 1.59
C VAL A 375 11.33 12.19 0.37
N TYR A 376 11.05 11.55 -0.77
CA TYR A 376 11.82 11.77 -2.00
C TYR A 376 11.75 13.22 -2.50
N HIS A 377 10.55 13.81 -2.54
CA HIS A 377 10.38 15.21 -2.92
C HIS A 377 11.01 16.17 -1.92
N GLY A 378 10.99 15.83 -0.62
CA GLY A 378 11.75 16.54 0.40
C GLY A 378 13.26 16.49 0.12
N GLY A 379 13.78 15.32 -0.28
CA GLY A 379 15.17 15.16 -0.70
C GLY A 379 15.56 15.97 -1.94
N GLN A 380 14.66 16.09 -2.93
CA GLN A 380 14.87 16.97 -4.10
C GLN A 380 14.99 18.44 -3.69
N TYR A 381 14.09 18.90 -2.81
CA TYR A 381 14.14 20.26 -2.25
C TYR A 381 15.42 20.49 -1.44
N LEU A 382 15.77 19.57 -0.53
CA LEU A 382 16.99 19.65 0.28
C LEU A 382 18.26 19.72 -0.57
N LEU A 383 18.33 18.95 -1.67
CA LEU A 383 19.45 19.02 -2.61
C LEU A 383 19.52 20.40 -3.29
N LYS A 384 18.39 20.94 -3.76
CA LYS A 384 18.31 22.26 -4.43
C LYS A 384 18.87 23.36 -3.52
N ILE A 385 18.46 23.41 -2.26
CA ILE A 385 18.94 24.43 -1.31
C ILE A 385 20.40 24.22 -0.89
N GLN A 386 20.93 22.99 -0.93
CA GLN A 386 22.35 22.70 -0.70
C GLN A 386 23.22 23.20 -1.84
N LEU A 387 22.77 22.99 -3.10
CA LEU A 387 23.45 23.50 -4.28
C LEU A 387 23.43 25.04 -4.35
N ASN A 388 22.33 25.67 -3.96
CA ASN A 388 22.18 27.13 -3.93
C ASN A 388 22.88 27.80 -2.73
N GLY A 389 23.43 27.02 -1.78
CA GLY A 389 24.09 27.55 -0.58
C GLY A 389 23.14 28.06 0.51
N LEU A 390 21.82 27.88 0.35
CA LEU A 390 20.80 28.31 1.32
C LEU A 390 20.69 27.36 2.52
N TYR A 391 21.16 26.11 2.39
CA TYR A 391 21.08 25.09 3.44
C TYR A 391 21.76 25.51 4.76
N SER A 392 22.85 26.28 4.70
CA SER A 392 23.54 26.78 5.89
C SER A 392 22.76 27.89 6.62
N GLN A 393 21.83 28.56 5.93
CA GLN A 393 21.08 29.72 6.42
C GLN A 393 19.76 29.34 7.10
N ILE A 394 19.32 28.08 6.97
CA ILE A 394 18.04 27.63 7.53
C ILE A 394 18.15 27.49 9.05
N LYS A 395 17.32 28.26 9.77
CA LYS A 395 17.20 28.23 11.24
C LYS A 395 16.24 27.17 11.77
N SER A 396 15.49 26.49 10.89
CA SER A 396 14.57 25.42 11.29
C SER A 396 15.32 24.31 12.03
N VAL A 397 14.81 23.92 13.21
CA VAL A 397 15.40 22.86 14.03
C VAL A 397 15.51 21.54 13.25
N PHE A 398 14.55 21.26 12.37
CA PHE A 398 14.53 20.05 11.54
C PHE A 398 15.73 19.97 10.59
N VAL A 399 16.18 21.10 10.05
CA VAL A 399 17.34 21.17 9.15
C VAL A 399 18.63 21.31 9.96
N ALA A 400 18.63 22.15 11.00
CA ALA A 400 19.80 22.40 11.83
C ALA A 400 20.33 21.12 12.50
N LYS A 401 19.43 20.27 13.04
CA LYS A 401 19.80 18.97 13.63
C LYS A 401 20.30 17.98 12.60
N GLY A 402 19.74 17.99 11.39
CA GLY A 402 20.09 17.08 10.30
C GLY A 402 21.35 17.50 9.52
N ARG A 403 21.94 18.66 9.80
CA ARG A 403 23.14 19.17 9.11
C ARG A 403 24.44 18.61 9.69
N ASP A 404 24.45 18.21 10.94
CA ASP A 404 25.63 17.65 11.60
C ASP A 404 25.88 16.22 11.12
N GLN A 405 27.02 16.01 10.45
CA GLN A 405 27.40 14.73 9.86
C GLN A 405 27.62 13.64 10.92
N GLU A 406 28.04 13.98 12.13
CA GLU A 406 28.14 13.00 13.21
C GLU A 406 26.75 12.50 13.65
N VAL A 407 25.80 13.43 13.74
CA VAL A 407 24.41 13.10 14.09
C VAL A 407 23.79 12.24 12.99
N GLN A 408 24.04 12.54 11.72
CA GLN A 408 23.58 11.73 10.60
C GLN A 408 24.08 10.28 10.69
N VAL A 409 25.38 10.08 10.97
CA VAL A 409 25.97 8.74 11.12
C VAL A 409 25.42 8.01 12.34
N LYS A 410 25.27 8.70 13.48
CA LYS A 410 24.70 8.12 14.70
C LYS A 410 23.25 7.67 14.48
N ILE A 411 22.41 8.52 13.87
CA ILE A 411 21.01 8.17 13.56
C ILE A 411 20.94 6.98 12.60
N LEU A 412 21.68 7.02 11.49
CA LEU A 412 21.66 5.92 10.52
C LEU A 412 22.20 4.62 11.13
N GLY A 413 23.28 4.71 11.91
CA GLY A 413 23.88 3.56 12.61
C GLY A 413 22.90 2.92 13.59
N THR A 414 22.21 3.72 14.41
CA THR A 414 21.19 3.22 15.33
C THR A 414 20.01 2.57 14.59
N VAL A 415 19.48 3.19 13.54
CA VAL A 415 18.38 2.61 12.74
C VAL A 415 18.79 1.28 12.12
N MET A 416 20.01 1.20 11.56
CA MET A 416 20.52 -0.03 10.95
C MET A 416 20.77 -1.14 11.99
N ALA A 417 21.29 -0.80 13.17
CA ALA A 417 21.50 -1.75 14.26
C ALA A 417 20.17 -2.32 14.80
N LEU A 418 19.16 -1.48 15.00
CA LEU A 418 17.81 -1.92 15.40
C LEU A 418 17.14 -2.77 14.32
N CYS A 419 17.32 -2.42 13.05
CA CYS A 419 16.84 -3.22 11.93
C CYS A 419 17.48 -4.62 11.92
N PHE A 420 18.81 -4.68 12.09
CA PHE A 420 19.57 -5.93 12.16
C PHE A 420 19.13 -6.82 13.32
N SER A 421 19.07 -6.28 14.54
CA SER A 421 18.66 -7.06 15.71
C SER A 421 17.24 -7.61 15.57
N THR A 422 16.30 -6.78 15.12
CA THR A 422 14.89 -7.18 15.00
C THR A 422 14.69 -8.26 13.94
N MET A 423 15.23 -8.06 12.73
CA MET A 423 15.02 -9.01 11.63
C MET A 423 15.69 -10.36 11.90
N LEU A 424 16.88 -10.36 12.50
CA LEU A 424 17.62 -11.58 12.79
C LEU A 424 16.87 -12.41 13.84
N SER A 425 16.30 -11.77 14.86
CA SER A 425 15.51 -12.44 15.89
C SER A 425 14.27 -13.14 15.30
N VAL A 426 13.45 -12.44 14.51
CA VAL A 426 12.25 -13.07 13.94
C VAL A 426 12.58 -14.14 12.92
N TYR A 427 13.60 -13.92 12.10
CA TYR A 427 13.99 -14.89 11.08
C TYR A 427 14.51 -16.17 11.73
N ALA A 428 15.29 -16.05 12.82
CA ALA A 428 15.74 -17.20 13.61
C ALA A 428 14.56 -18.01 14.18
N VAL A 429 13.52 -17.35 14.70
CA VAL A 429 12.31 -18.02 15.20
C VAL A 429 11.59 -18.76 14.07
N ILE A 430 11.37 -18.11 12.93
CA ILE A 430 10.65 -18.68 11.78
C ILE A 430 11.35 -19.94 11.24
N VAL A 431 12.67 -19.86 10.99
CA VAL A 431 13.42 -21.01 10.46
C VAL A 431 13.51 -22.13 11.50
N TRP A 432 13.63 -21.81 12.79
CA TRP A 432 13.69 -22.81 13.85
C TRP A 432 12.37 -23.56 14.01
N ASN A 433 11.23 -22.84 13.98
CA ASN A 433 9.91 -23.47 13.97
C ASN A 433 9.73 -24.39 12.77
N THR A 434 10.13 -23.93 11.58
CA THR A 434 10.06 -24.72 10.34
C THR A 434 10.93 -25.98 10.40
N ILE A 435 12.15 -25.88 10.94
CA ILE A 435 13.04 -27.04 11.17
C ILE A 435 12.38 -28.08 12.07
N CYS A 436 11.76 -27.62 13.17
CA CYS A 436 11.08 -28.49 14.14
C CYS A 436 9.84 -29.17 13.55
N GLU A 437 9.09 -28.49 12.69
CA GLU A 437 7.95 -29.06 11.96
C GLU A 437 8.37 -30.13 10.95
N LEU A 438 9.49 -29.90 10.25
CA LEU A 438 10.04 -30.85 9.28
C LEU A 438 10.87 -31.97 9.92
N ASN A 439 11.04 -31.96 11.25
CA ASN A 439 11.91 -32.87 12.00
C ASN A 439 13.35 -32.94 11.48
N MET A 440 13.83 -31.85 10.87
CA MET A 440 15.20 -31.79 10.38
C MET A 440 16.16 -31.92 11.56
N PHE A 441 17.27 -32.63 11.35
CA PHE A 441 18.28 -32.88 12.38
C PHE A 441 17.76 -33.63 13.62
N GLY A 442 16.67 -34.39 13.50
CA GLY A 442 16.08 -35.13 14.62
C GLY A 442 15.37 -34.25 15.64
N THR A 443 15.02 -33.01 15.26
CA THR A 443 14.23 -32.10 16.11
C THR A 443 12.75 -32.51 16.15
N ASN A 444 12.00 -32.00 17.14
CA ASN A 444 10.56 -32.21 17.28
C ASN A 444 9.85 -30.86 17.52
N ILE A 445 8.55 -30.79 17.23
CA ILE A 445 7.72 -29.59 17.39
C ILE A 445 7.75 -29.00 18.81
N LEU A 446 7.95 -29.84 19.84
CA LEU A 446 8.10 -29.38 21.23
C LEU A 446 9.39 -28.58 21.47
N MET A 447 10.36 -28.62 20.55
CA MET A 447 11.59 -27.82 20.60
C MET A 447 11.42 -26.45 19.92
N SER A 448 10.26 -26.18 19.32
CA SER A 448 9.94 -24.90 18.67
C SER A 448 9.56 -23.81 19.68
N PHE A 449 9.37 -22.59 19.20
CA PHE A 449 8.92 -21.44 20.00
C PHE A 449 7.39 -21.33 20.11
N TYR A 450 6.67 -22.46 20.14
CA TYR A 450 5.20 -22.48 20.26
C TYR A 450 4.65 -21.77 21.51
N TRP A 451 5.51 -21.54 22.52
CA TRP A 451 5.19 -20.91 23.79
C TRP A 451 5.42 -19.38 23.83
N LEU A 452 6.10 -18.80 22.83
CA LEU A 452 6.50 -17.40 22.84
C LEU A 452 5.33 -16.48 22.41
N LYS A 453 4.40 -16.26 23.33
CA LYS A 453 3.24 -15.35 23.15
C LYS A 453 3.62 -13.90 23.47
N PRO A 454 2.85 -12.90 22.98
CA PRO A 454 2.93 -11.52 23.46
C PRO A 454 2.78 -11.45 24.99
N LEU A 455 3.44 -10.48 25.61
CA LEU A 455 3.29 -10.22 27.06
C LEU A 455 1.82 -9.90 27.38
N PRO A 456 1.30 -10.27 28.56
CA PRO A 456 -0.11 -10.04 28.94
C PRO A 456 -0.58 -8.59 28.76
N ILE A 457 0.29 -7.61 29.02
CA ILE A 457 0.00 -6.17 28.84
C ILE A 457 -0.26 -5.76 27.37
N PHE A 458 0.12 -6.60 26.41
CA PHE A 458 -0.10 -6.39 24.98
C PHE A 458 -1.13 -7.36 24.38
N GLN A 459 -1.68 -8.30 25.15
CA GLN A 459 -2.60 -9.31 24.60
C GLN A 459 -3.98 -8.75 24.22
N TRP A 460 -4.39 -7.61 24.80
CA TRP A 460 -5.69 -6.99 24.55
C TRP A 460 -5.91 -6.54 23.09
N MET A 461 -4.84 -6.34 22.31
CA MET A 461 -4.94 -5.92 20.91
C MET A 461 -5.19 -7.08 19.93
N PHE A 462 -5.13 -8.32 20.41
CA PHE A 462 -5.27 -9.53 19.59
C PHE A 462 -6.49 -10.34 20.03
N THR A 463 -7.18 -10.92 19.05
CA THR A 463 -8.13 -12.00 19.32
C THR A 463 -7.35 -13.31 19.23
N ASP A 464 -7.33 -14.07 20.33
CA ASP A 464 -6.52 -15.30 20.47
C ASP A 464 -4.99 -15.09 20.32
N PRO A 465 -4.32 -14.46 21.31
CA PRO A 465 -2.90 -14.14 21.23
C PRO A 465 -2.01 -15.38 21.18
N SER A 466 -1.15 -15.43 20.16
CA SER A 466 -0.31 -16.58 19.81
C SER A 466 1.11 -16.18 19.36
N ILE A 467 1.94 -17.17 19.03
CA ILE A 467 3.26 -16.95 18.41
C ILE A 467 3.14 -16.26 17.05
N ASN A 468 2.03 -16.44 16.33
CA ASN A 468 1.80 -15.79 15.04
C ASN A 468 1.78 -14.26 15.17
N ASP A 469 1.14 -13.76 16.22
CA ASP A 469 1.04 -12.32 16.51
C ASP A 469 2.39 -11.75 16.95
N TRP A 470 3.13 -12.50 17.76
CA TRP A 470 4.48 -12.10 18.16
C TRP A 470 5.39 -11.94 16.94
N VAL A 471 5.39 -12.91 16.02
CA VAL A 471 6.18 -12.83 14.78
C VAL A 471 5.69 -11.66 13.92
N MET A 472 4.39 -11.48 13.75
CA MET A 472 3.83 -10.41 12.92
C MET A 472 4.29 -9.01 13.35
N VAL A 473 4.16 -8.68 14.65
CA VAL A 473 4.54 -7.37 15.18
C VAL A 473 5.99 -7.05 14.86
N HIS A 474 6.89 -8.01 15.09
CA HIS A 474 8.31 -7.81 14.88
C HIS A 474 8.71 -7.84 13.40
N VAL A 475 7.99 -8.59 12.54
CA VAL A 475 8.17 -8.55 11.09
C VAL A 475 7.81 -7.17 10.52
N ILE A 476 6.74 -6.54 11.00
CA ILE A 476 6.38 -5.18 10.59
C ILE A 476 7.41 -4.16 11.06
N VAL A 477 7.92 -4.26 12.30
CA VAL A 477 8.99 -3.39 12.78
C VAL A 477 10.26 -3.58 11.95
N ALA A 478 10.68 -4.82 11.69
CA ALA A 478 11.84 -5.15 10.88
C ALA A 478 11.72 -4.59 9.45
N GLY A 479 10.59 -4.84 8.77
CA GLY A 479 10.34 -4.35 7.41
C GLY A 479 10.28 -2.83 7.32
N SER A 480 9.64 -2.18 8.31
CA SER A 480 9.55 -0.71 8.38
C SER A 480 10.94 -0.09 8.55
N LEU A 481 11.73 -0.57 9.51
CA LEU A 481 13.10 -0.09 9.73
C LEU A 481 14.02 -0.38 8.53
N PHE A 482 13.81 -1.49 7.83
CA PHE A 482 14.59 -1.85 6.65
C PHE A 482 14.39 -0.84 5.52
N SER A 483 13.13 -0.46 5.23
CA SER A 483 12.84 0.60 4.28
C SER A 483 13.29 1.99 4.75
N LEU A 484 13.23 2.26 6.07
CA LEU A 484 13.63 3.54 6.67
C LEU A 484 15.13 3.83 6.47
N ILE A 485 15.99 2.81 6.39
CA ILE A 485 17.42 2.99 6.07
C ILE A 485 17.59 3.79 4.77
N ALA A 486 16.85 3.44 3.71
CA ALA A 486 16.92 4.15 2.44
C ALA A 486 16.35 5.57 2.56
N LEU A 487 15.24 5.76 3.27
CA LEU A 487 14.62 7.07 3.48
C LEU A 487 15.51 8.03 4.28
N VAL A 488 16.19 7.56 5.32
CA VAL A 488 17.17 8.34 6.11
C VAL A 488 18.35 8.76 5.22
N ARG A 489 18.80 7.88 4.33
CA ARG A 489 19.85 8.21 3.36
C ARG A 489 19.39 9.23 2.31
N ILE A 490 18.12 9.25 1.91
CA ILE A 490 17.55 10.32 1.07
C ILE A 490 17.60 11.66 1.82
N ALA A 491 17.18 11.67 3.09
CA ALA A 491 17.09 12.88 3.90
C ALA A 491 18.46 13.50 4.20
N PHE A 492 19.48 12.69 4.52
CA PHE A 492 20.78 13.19 4.96
C PHE A 492 21.86 13.18 3.88
N PHE A 493 21.88 12.18 3.01
CA PHE A 493 23.00 11.93 2.09
C PHE A 493 22.69 12.34 0.65
N SER A 494 21.91 13.40 0.49
CA SER A 494 21.43 13.91 -0.80
C SER A 494 22.52 14.58 -1.63
N HIS A 495 23.32 15.48 -1.03
CA HIS A 495 24.41 16.18 -1.70
C HIS A 495 25.79 15.57 -1.43
N THR A 496 26.08 15.26 -0.16
CA THR A 496 27.31 14.62 0.30
C THR A 496 26.97 13.48 1.26
N SER A 497 27.87 12.54 1.44
CA SER A 497 27.82 11.53 2.49
C SER A 497 29.24 11.30 3.00
N PRO A 498 29.45 10.66 4.17
CA PRO A 498 30.80 10.50 4.73
C PRO A 498 31.83 9.96 3.72
N LEU A 499 31.54 8.81 3.09
CA LEU A 499 32.42 8.25 2.06
C LEU A 499 32.62 9.15 0.83
N TRP A 500 31.60 9.92 0.44
CA TRP A 500 31.69 10.80 -0.73
C TRP A 500 32.54 12.03 -0.44
N ASP A 501 32.42 12.57 0.78
CA ASP A 501 33.22 13.69 1.25
C ASP A 501 34.69 13.27 1.45
N ASP A 502 34.93 12.09 2.01
CA ASP A 502 36.28 11.50 2.17
C ASP A 502 37.01 11.38 0.82
N LEU A 503 36.27 11.09 -0.26
CA LEU A 503 36.81 10.99 -1.61
C LEU A 503 36.83 12.33 -2.38
N GLY A 504 36.36 13.43 -1.77
CA GLY A 504 36.25 14.73 -2.42
C GLY A 504 35.25 14.76 -3.59
N LEU A 505 34.21 13.93 -3.53
CA LEU A 505 33.15 13.80 -4.53
C LEU A 505 31.83 14.43 -4.04
N LYS A 506 31.01 14.87 -5.00
CA LYS A 506 29.70 15.49 -4.73
C LYS A 506 28.62 14.90 -5.62
N LYS A 507 27.38 14.96 -5.13
CA LYS A 507 26.17 14.63 -5.88
C LYS A 507 25.54 15.93 -6.37
N ASN A 508 25.63 16.18 -7.67
CA ASN A 508 25.12 17.41 -8.30
C ASN A 508 23.75 17.22 -8.97
N SER A 509 23.24 16.00 -9.00
CA SER A 509 21.91 15.67 -9.50
C SER A 509 21.27 14.65 -8.55
N TYR A 510 19.95 14.71 -8.40
CA TYR A 510 19.23 13.75 -7.58
C TYR A 510 19.05 12.37 -8.25
N SER A 511 19.48 12.22 -9.51
CA SER A 511 19.07 11.11 -10.38
C SER A 511 20.13 10.66 -11.38
N PHE A 512 21.41 10.85 -11.09
CA PHE A 512 22.48 10.24 -11.87
C PHE A 512 22.61 8.75 -11.50
N PRO A 513 22.80 7.84 -12.47
CA PRO A 513 22.78 6.39 -12.19
C PRO A 513 24.06 5.90 -11.49
N CYS A 514 25.21 6.47 -11.85
CA CYS A 514 26.53 6.13 -11.31
C CYS A 514 27.59 7.15 -11.75
N LEU A 515 28.81 7.02 -11.22
CA LEU A 515 30.04 7.67 -11.71
C LEU A 515 31.00 6.68 -12.40
N GLY A 516 30.48 5.53 -12.85
CA GLY A 516 31.27 4.47 -13.46
C GLY A 516 31.88 3.47 -12.45
N PRO A 517 32.83 2.64 -12.90
CA PRO A 517 33.36 1.49 -12.15
C PRO A 517 34.43 1.87 -11.10
N VAL A 518 34.72 3.16 -10.93
CA VAL A 518 35.74 3.63 -9.98
C VAL A 518 35.40 3.20 -8.54
N TYR A 519 36.42 2.94 -7.72
CA TYR A 519 36.31 2.48 -6.33
C TYR A 519 35.47 1.19 -6.15
N GLY A 520 35.43 0.33 -7.16
CA GLY A 520 34.64 -0.92 -7.14
C GLY A 520 33.20 -0.77 -7.65
N GLY A 521 32.81 0.43 -8.08
CA GLY A 521 31.50 0.74 -8.64
C GLY A 521 30.69 1.69 -7.77
N THR A 522 30.07 2.69 -8.40
CA THR A 522 29.32 3.77 -7.72
C THR A 522 27.85 3.81 -8.13
N CYS A 523 27.27 2.65 -8.44
CA CYS A 523 25.89 2.52 -8.89
C CYS A 523 24.90 2.74 -7.73
N GLY A 524 23.74 3.33 -8.02
CA GLY A 524 22.62 3.37 -7.09
C GLY A 524 22.79 4.33 -5.91
N VAL A 525 23.64 5.34 -6.05
CA VAL A 525 24.03 6.27 -4.96
C VAL A 525 23.23 7.57 -4.96
N SER A 526 22.46 7.86 -6.02
CA SER A 526 21.59 9.03 -6.09
C SER A 526 20.35 8.85 -5.22
N ILE A 527 19.69 9.94 -4.84
CA ILE A 527 18.48 9.84 -3.99
C ILE A 527 17.29 9.20 -4.72
N GLN A 528 17.24 9.27 -6.06
CA GLN A 528 16.24 8.53 -6.83
C GLN A 528 16.47 7.02 -6.76
N ASP A 529 17.73 6.57 -6.78
CA ASP A 529 18.03 5.15 -6.62
C ASP A 529 17.70 4.65 -5.21
N GLN A 530 17.94 5.48 -4.19
CA GLN A 530 17.55 5.17 -2.82
C GLN A 530 16.03 5.06 -2.67
N LEU A 531 15.23 5.87 -3.39
CA LEU A 531 13.77 5.70 -3.43
C LEU A 531 13.39 4.32 -3.97
N TRP A 532 14.01 3.87 -5.06
CA TRP A 532 13.75 2.54 -5.62
C TRP A 532 14.05 1.43 -4.62
N PHE A 533 15.16 1.52 -3.88
CA PHE A 533 15.47 0.57 -2.82
C PHE A 533 14.45 0.62 -1.68
N ALA A 534 14.00 1.80 -1.26
CA ALA A 534 12.94 1.92 -0.24
C ALA A 534 11.65 1.20 -0.68
N MET A 535 11.24 1.37 -1.95
CA MET A 535 10.08 0.68 -2.52
C MET A 535 10.27 -0.84 -2.54
N LEU A 536 11.40 -1.33 -3.04
CA LEU A 536 11.70 -2.76 -3.12
C LEU A 536 11.79 -3.41 -1.73
N TRP A 537 12.40 -2.74 -0.76
CA TRP A 537 12.51 -3.21 0.61
C TRP A 537 11.15 -3.16 1.34
N GLY A 538 10.33 -2.14 1.03
CA GLY A 538 8.97 -2.00 1.53
C GLY A 538 8.04 -3.15 1.12
N ILE A 539 8.32 -3.86 0.02
CA ILE A 539 7.54 -5.03 -0.42
C ILE A 539 7.44 -6.07 0.70
N LYS A 540 8.52 -6.32 1.46
CA LYS A 540 8.53 -7.35 2.50
C LYS A 540 7.57 -7.04 3.64
N GLY A 541 7.53 -5.78 4.09
CA GLY A 541 6.57 -5.32 5.10
C GLY A 541 5.14 -5.36 4.58
N LEU A 542 4.90 -4.87 3.35
CA LEU A 542 3.58 -4.87 2.73
C LEU A 542 3.04 -6.28 2.48
N SER A 543 3.86 -7.20 1.97
CA SER A 543 3.45 -8.59 1.74
C SER A 543 3.11 -9.32 3.05
N ALA A 544 3.81 -8.99 4.15
CA ALA A 544 3.49 -9.57 5.46
C ALA A 544 2.10 -9.12 5.96
N VAL A 545 1.71 -7.86 5.69
CA VAL A 545 0.34 -7.38 5.98
C VAL A 545 -0.68 -8.21 5.22
N CYS A 546 -0.47 -8.45 3.92
CA CYS A 546 -1.37 -9.26 3.11
C CYS A 546 -1.57 -10.65 3.72
N TRP A 547 -0.48 -11.31 4.16
CA TRP A 547 -0.56 -12.66 4.72
C TRP A 547 -1.30 -12.66 6.05
N TYR A 548 -1.00 -11.70 6.92
CA TYR A 548 -1.59 -11.67 8.26
C TYR A 548 -3.09 -11.33 8.25
N ILE A 549 -3.52 -10.37 7.42
CA ILE A 549 -4.96 -10.01 7.35
C ILE A 549 -5.81 -11.10 6.71
N ASP A 550 -5.20 -11.98 5.91
CA ASP A 550 -5.86 -13.15 5.31
C ASP A 550 -5.83 -14.38 6.24
N GLY A 551 -5.20 -14.27 7.42
CA GLY A 551 -5.13 -15.36 8.39
C GLY A 551 -4.04 -16.39 8.09
N ALA A 552 -3.03 -16.06 7.27
CA ALA A 552 -1.93 -16.97 7.03
C ALA A 552 -1.07 -17.16 8.30
N TRP A 553 -0.63 -18.41 8.50
CA TRP A 553 0.33 -18.75 9.54
C TRP A 553 1.74 -18.33 9.10
N ILE A 554 2.25 -17.22 9.65
CA ILE A 554 3.58 -16.67 9.33
C ILE A 554 4.63 -16.98 10.41
N ALA A 555 4.25 -17.65 11.50
CA ALA A 555 5.18 -18.09 12.54
C ALA A 555 6.11 -19.23 12.11
N SER A 556 5.79 -19.92 11.02
CA SER A 556 6.67 -20.87 10.33
C SER A 556 6.44 -20.80 8.82
N MET A 557 7.36 -21.35 8.03
CA MET A 557 7.27 -21.32 6.57
C MET A 557 6.46 -22.49 6.00
N MET A 558 6.09 -23.47 6.83
CA MET A 558 5.36 -24.67 6.45
C MET A 558 4.25 -24.94 7.48
N TYR A 559 2.99 -24.89 7.07
CA TYR A 559 1.87 -25.16 7.96
C TYR A 559 0.77 -25.88 7.18
N GLY A 560 0.13 -26.88 7.81
CA GLY A 560 -0.92 -27.71 7.17
C GLY A 560 -0.40 -28.72 6.14
N VAL A 561 0.90 -28.69 5.80
CA VAL A 561 1.52 -29.58 4.82
C VAL A 561 1.52 -31.03 5.34
N PRO A 562 1.17 -32.04 4.53
CA PRO A 562 1.21 -33.46 4.93
C PRO A 562 2.65 -34.00 4.91
N ALA A 563 3.58 -33.29 5.54
CA ALA A 563 4.98 -33.65 5.69
C ALA A 563 5.44 -33.39 7.13
N GLY A 564 6.25 -34.30 7.69
CA GLY A 564 6.72 -34.22 9.06
C GLY A 564 5.58 -34.04 10.07
N ARG A 565 5.66 -32.98 10.88
CA ARG A 565 4.69 -32.58 11.92
C ARG A 565 4.02 -31.23 11.61
N CYS A 566 3.94 -30.77 10.37
CA CYS A 566 3.34 -29.47 10.03
C CYS A 566 1.84 -29.36 10.37
N LYS A 567 1.13 -30.49 10.56
CA LYS A 567 -0.23 -30.53 11.14
C LYS A 567 -0.27 -30.58 12.67
N GLY A 568 0.85 -30.90 13.32
CA GLY A 568 0.97 -31.01 14.77
C GLY A 568 0.92 -29.66 15.51
N MET A 569 1.20 -28.56 14.80
CA MET A 569 1.17 -27.22 15.38
C MET A 569 -0.26 -26.78 15.77
N GLY A 570 -1.29 -27.22 15.03
CA GLY A 570 -2.70 -27.01 15.42
C GLY A 570 -3.13 -27.76 16.69
N LEU A 571 -2.36 -28.76 17.13
CA LEU A 571 -2.57 -29.48 18.39
C LEU A 571 -1.80 -28.85 19.57
N CYS A 572 -0.59 -28.35 19.31
CA CYS A 572 0.29 -27.73 20.32
C CYS A 572 -0.08 -26.28 20.62
N CYS A 573 -0.52 -25.53 19.61
CA CYS A 573 -1.20 -24.26 19.74
C CYS A 573 -2.69 -24.57 19.76
N ARG A 574 -3.31 -24.65 20.95
CA ARG A 574 -4.71 -25.07 21.18
C ARG A 574 -5.81 -24.27 20.45
N THR A 575 -5.43 -23.41 19.51
CA THR A 575 -6.29 -22.47 18.84
C THR A 575 -5.76 -22.21 17.44
N CYS A 576 -6.38 -22.87 16.46
CA CYS A 576 -6.36 -22.40 15.08
C CYS A 576 -7.83 -22.23 14.67
N PRO A 577 -8.27 -21.05 14.22
CA PRO A 577 -9.49 -20.96 13.45
C PRO A 577 -9.28 -21.73 12.15
N SER A 578 -10.36 -22.32 11.65
CA SER A 578 -10.42 -22.96 10.33
C SER A 578 -9.77 -22.07 9.27
N LEU A 579 -8.67 -22.55 8.69
CA LEU A 579 -7.94 -21.88 7.62
C LEU A 579 -8.63 -22.15 6.29
N PHE A 580 -9.29 -21.13 5.73
CA PHE A 580 -9.43 -21.04 4.28
C PHE A 580 -8.12 -20.44 3.74
N SER A 581 -7.16 -21.28 3.38
CA SER A 581 -5.93 -20.83 2.72
C SER A 581 -6.01 -21.14 1.24
N TRP A 582 -5.97 -20.10 0.40
CA TRP A 582 -5.80 -20.26 -1.04
C TRP A 582 -4.34 -20.65 -1.33
N TYR A 583 -4.11 -21.92 -1.64
CA TYR A 583 -2.80 -22.35 -2.16
C TYR A 583 -2.72 -22.07 -3.66
N LEU A 584 -1.77 -21.23 -4.07
CA LEU A 584 -1.32 -21.16 -5.46
C LEU A 584 -0.25 -22.24 -5.68
N LEU A 585 -0.65 -23.42 -6.17
CA LEU A 585 0.29 -24.44 -6.62
C LEU A 585 0.71 -24.12 -8.06
N LEU A 586 1.94 -23.66 -8.27
CA LEU A 586 2.56 -23.63 -9.59
C LEU A 586 3.12 -25.02 -9.91
N LEU A 587 2.32 -25.86 -10.55
CA LEU A 587 2.82 -27.09 -11.19
C LEU A 587 3.41 -26.71 -12.55
N LEU A 588 4.74 -26.79 -12.66
CA LEU A 588 5.42 -26.77 -13.94
C LEU A 588 5.33 -28.18 -14.53
N ASP A 589 4.49 -28.36 -15.55
CA ASP A 589 4.57 -29.55 -16.39
C ASP A 589 5.83 -29.47 -17.26
N ARG A 590 6.39 -30.65 -17.59
CA ARG A 590 7.65 -30.82 -18.32
C ARG A 590 7.65 -30.18 -19.71
N ASP A 591 6.47 -29.83 -20.22
CA ASP A 591 6.24 -29.28 -21.57
C ASP A 591 5.86 -27.79 -21.60
N GLY A 592 5.96 -27.06 -20.48
CA GLY A 592 5.93 -25.59 -20.51
C GLY A 592 4.57 -24.95 -20.81
N GLN A 593 3.46 -25.61 -20.49
CA GLN A 593 2.13 -24.98 -20.49
C GLN A 593 1.66 -24.66 -19.06
N HIS A 594 1.21 -23.42 -18.86
CA HIS A 594 0.71 -22.93 -17.58
C HIS A 594 -0.67 -23.52 -17.28
N LEU A 595 -0.75 -24.42 -16.31
CA LEU A 595 -2.02 -24.84 -15.70
C LEU A 595 -2.18 -24.13 -14.36
N LEU A 596 -3.12 -23.18 -14.31
CA LEU A 596 -3.56 -22.52 -13.07
C LEU A 596 -4.71 -23.35 -12.51
N GLN A 597 -4.49 -24.05 -11.41
CA GLN A 597 -5.55 -24.76 -10.68
C GLN A 597 -5.61 -24.22 -9.26
N LEU A 598 -6.74 -23.60 -8.92
CA LEU A 598 -7.10 -23.24 -7.55
C LEU A 598 -7.77 -24.46 -6.93
N ALA A 599 -7.21 -24.97 -5.84
CA ALA A 599 -7.82 -26.04 -5.04
C ALA A 599 -8.24 -25.47 -3.68
N SER A 600 -9.51 -25.64 -3.32
CA SER A 600 -10.00 -25.44 -1.94
C SER A 600 -9.97 -26.78 -1.21
N PHE A 601 -9.41 -26.80 0.01
CA PHE A 601 -9.58 -27.91 0.94
C PHE A 601 -10.48 -27.43 2.08
N ASP A 602 -11.56 -28.16 2.32
CA ASP A 602 -12.43 -27.96 3.47
C ASP A 602 -12.02 -28.97 4.57
N ASP A 603 -11.77 -28.48 5.78
CA ASP A 603 -11.29 -29.29 6.92
C ASP A 603 -12.43 -29.53 7.93
N SER A 604 -13.68 -29.61 7.45
CA SER A 604 -14.89 -29.61 8.28
C SER A 604 -15.48 -30.98 8.61
N ASP A 605 -14.79 -32.11 8.42
CA ASP A 605 -15.34 -33.43 8.77
C ASP A 605 -14.43 -34.26 9.67
N ASP A 606 -14.72 -34.18 10.97
CA ASP A 606 -14.14 -35.00 12.05
C ASP A 606 -14.99 -36.26 12.31
N ARG A 607 -15.56 -36.88 11.26
CA ARG A 607 -16.32 -38.13 11.38
C ARG A 607 -15.87 -39.17 10.35
N SER A 608 -15.43 -40.29 10.89
CA SER A 608 -15.24 -41.56 10.20
C SER A 608 -16.50 -42.02 9.48
N SER A 609 -16.40 -42.32 8.17
CA SER A 609 -16.94 -43.49 7.45
C SER A 609 -17.35 -43.16 6.01
N ASP A 610 -16.78 -43.91 5.07
CA ASP A 610 -17.25 -44.25 3.73
C ASP A 610 -18.10 -43.22 2.95
N LEU A 611 -17.43 -42.41 2.11
CA LEU A 611 -18.02 -41.93 0.86
C LEU A 611 -16.99 -41.92 -0.27
N VAL A 612 -17.13 -42.93 -1.13
CA VAL A 612 -16.51 -43.02 -2.45
C VAL A 612 -17.19 -42.00 -3.35
N TYR A 613 -16.46 -40.98 -3.80
CA TYR A 613 -16.86 -40.20 -4.98
C TYR A 613 -15.79 -40.26 -6.08
N GLN A 614 -16.31 -40.54 -7.28
CA GLN A 614 -15.63 -40.98 -8.49
C GLN A 614 -14.78 -39.86 -9.12
N LEU A 615 -13.48 -40.13 -9.25
CA LEU A 615 -12.60 -39.48 -10.22
C LEU A 615 -12.53 -40.36 -11.48
N CYS A 616 -12.94 -39.85 -12.64
CA CYS A 616 -12.55 -40.38 -13.95
C CYS A 616 -12.69 -39.31 -15.05
N PRO A 617 -11.96 -39.39 -16.18
CA PRO A 617 -10.80 -40.25 -16.48
C PRO A 617 -9.68 -39.48 -17.21
N TYR A 618 -8.50 -39.36 -16.61
CA TYR A 618 -7.26 -39.25 -17.38
C TYR A 618 -6.25 -40.21 -16.75
N GLY A 619 -5.93 -41.26 -17.50
CA GLY A 619 -5.10 -42.36 -17.03
C GLY A 619 -3.68 -41.91 -16.73
N LEU A 620 -3.36 -41.76 -15.45
CA LEU A 620 -1.99 -41.84 -14.95
C LEU A 620 -1.97 -42.90 -13.83
N LYS A 621 -1.46 -44.09 -14.14
CA LYS A 621 -1.23 -45.14 -13.15
C LYS A 621 0.00 -44.77 -12.32
N ILE A 622 -0.20 -44.29 -11.10
CA ILE A 622 0.84 -44.33 -10.06
C ILE A 622 0.56 -45.56 -9.20
N ALA A 623 1.45 -46.54 -9.26
CA ALA A 623 1.37 -47.76 -8.45
C ALA A 623 1.65 -47.42 -6.98
N VAL A 624 0.68 -47.68 -6.10
CA VAL A 624 0.88 -47.67 -4.65
C VAL A 624 1.02 -49.12 -4.20
N PRO A 625 2.15 -49.54 -3.59
CA PRO A 625 2.23 -50.88 -3.02
C PRO A 625 1.35 -50.96 -1.77
N ARG A 626 0.44 -51.96 -1.75
CA ARG A 626 -0.29 -52.42 -0.57
C ARG A 626 0.71 -52.99 0.45
N LEU A 627 0.76 -52.43 1.65
CA LEU A 627 1.38 -53.08 2.81
C LEU A 627 0.33 -53.94 3.50
N GLU A 628 0.32 -55.23 3.20
CA GLU A 628 -0.36 -56.26 4.01
C GLU A 628 0.48 -56.55 5.26
N ARG A 629 -0.20 -56.65 6.41
CA ARG A 629 0.40 -57.11 7.67
C ARG A 629 0.78 -58.59 7.55
N ALA A 630 2.00 -58.93 7.93
CA ALA A 630 2.38 -60.29 8.32
C ALA A 630 3.37 -60.24 9.50
N ASP A 631 3.15 -61.15 10.44
CA ASP A 631 3.84 -61.34 11.71
C ASP A 631 5.21 -62.06 11.59
N ILE A 632 6.22 -61.58 12.36
CA ILE A 632 7.32 -62.29 13.10
C ILE A 632 8.40 -63.07 12.27
N PRO A 633 9.69 -63.30 12.69
CA PRO A 633 10.52 -62.85 13.85
C PRO A 633 11.90 -62.20 13.50
N ARG A 634 12.62 -61.70 14.53
CA ARG A 634 14.05 -61.32 14.49
C ARG A 634 14.99 -62.53 14.26
N PRO A 635 16.22 -62.34 13.73
CA PRO A 635 17.40 -62.27 14.63
C PRO A 635 18.50 -61.26 14.22
N GLU A 636 19.53 -61.22 15.04
CA GLU A 636 20.64 -60.27 15.18
C GLU A 636 21.77 -60.36 14.11
N LEU A 637 22.71 -59.40 14.26
CA LEU A 637 24.16 -59.44 13.96
C LEU A 637 24.73 -58.89 12.63
N SER A 638 25.45 -57.78 12.82
CA SER A 638 26.84 -57.52 12.39
C SER A 638 27.20 -56.97 10.99
N ALA A 639 27.97 -55.87 11.08
CA ALA A 639 29.19 -55.53 10.34
C ALA A 639 29.12 -55.15 8.84
N GLY A 640 29.53 -53.90 8.59
CA GLY A 640 30.79 -53.67 7.87
C GLY A 640 30.72 -53.08 6.46
N LEU A 641 31.38 -51.92 6.30
CA LEU A 641 32.00 -51.35 5.09
C LEU A 641 31.03 -50.92 3.96
N GLU A 642 31.23 -49.86 3.18
CA GLU A 642 32.44 -49.13 2.84
C GLU A 642 32.10 -47.75 2.22
N ARG A 643 33.04 -46.81 2.35
CA ARG A 643 33.05 -45.53 1.63
C ARG A 643 33.20 -45.75 0.13
N SER A 644 32.47 -44.99 -0.70
CA SER A 644 33.13 -44.34 -1.83
C SER A 644 32.43 -43.03 -2.22
N SER A 645 33.28 -42.04 -2.38
CA SER A 645 33.07 -40.67 -2.83
C SER A 645 32.81 -40.61 -4.34
N SER A 646 31.91 -39.72 -4.77
CA SER A 646 31.97 -39.12 -6.10
C SER A 646 31.42 -37.70 -6.05
N THR A 647 32.34 -36.76 -6.00
CA THR A 647 32.16 -35.33 -6.22
C THR A 647 31.81 -35.07 -7.68
N VAL A 648 30.73 -34.34 -7.96
CA VAL A 648 30.58 -33.60 -9.23
C VAL A 648 30.16 -32.17 -8.89
N MET A 649 31.09 -31.24 -9.15
CA MET A 649 30.84 -29.80 -9.23
C MET A 649 29.90 -29.50 -10.40
N LEU A 650 28.95 -28.59 -10.20
CA LEU A 650 28.42 -27.76 -11.28
C LEU A 650 28.36 -26.31 -10.80
N ARG A 651 29.31 -25.53 -11.31
CA ARG A 651 29.38 -24.07 -11.22
C ARG A 651 28.39 -23.44 -12.21
N SER A 652 27.92 -22.25 -11.82
CA SER A 652 27.57 -21.08 -12.66
C SER A 652 26.45 -21.20 -13.69
N ALA A 653 25.33 -20.48 -13.44
CA ALA A 653 24.94 -19.29 -14.22
C ALA A 653 23.56 -18.79 -13.77
N PHE A 654 23.51 -17.68 -13.03
CA PHE A 654 22.32 -16.82 -13.03
C PHE A 654 22.79 -15.37 -13.16
N ARG A 655 22.64 -14.84 -14.38
CA ARG A 655 22.55 -13.41 -14.66
C ARG A 655 21.11 -13.00 -14.42
N TYR A 656 20.92 -11.91 -13.70
CA TYR A 656 19.81 -10.97 -13.87
C TYR A 656 20.40 -9.58 -14.04
#